data_AF-A0A7C3VYL2-F1
#
_entry.id   AF-A0A7C3VYL2-F1
#
_cell.length_a   1.000
_cell.length_b   1.000
_cell.length_c   1.000
_cell.angle_alpha   90.00
_cell.angle_beta   90.00
_cell.angle_gamma   90.00
#
_symmetry.space_group_name_H-M   'P 1'
#
loop_
_entity.id
_entity.type
_entity.pdbx_description
1 polymer ?
#
loop_
_entity_poly.entity_id
_entity_poly.type
_entity_poly.pdbx_seq_one_letter_code
_entity_poly.pdbx_strand_id
1 'polypeptide(L)'
;MKSGLRSLSLPAYSLVIILCLMLVLTVGASAQLANGPWPMFRHDLRHTGLSPNTDPVGYTPYWKYYVGGGLSSPAIGPDGTIYIGGSSSLFALNSNGTLKWSFSIGGSTRSSPAVGSDGTIYIGSSNDRLYAVNPNGTQKWSYLTGNDITSSPAIAPDGTIYVGSRDGRLYAFNPNGTKKWHYTTGDIHMSSPAVGSDGTVYVGGGGKVWAINPNGTLKWSYSPGDGVLSSPAISADGTKIYVGCYDGYLYALNAADGSLYWRYLVAFKNGSTTGSPAIGSDGTIYIGSNYGTLYALSPEGEELWVFETNNDIRSSPAVSSSGTIYFSTYEGYVYAVNADGSKKWHFLMKGSGYSSPAIAADGTVVIASFDGYCYGNLRGTPPTAIPPSNLVATPISETSVRLDWTDNSSDEYGFRIERKIGASGTYALVATTGANVQTYTDTGLQSGQNYVYRVCAFQEGGNSGYSNEAPVTTPGLEAPMDLVATPISATRVDLSWTDRSSTELGFKIERAKGPSDIFQQIAVVGTDITSFSDLSVAPATNYYYRVRAYDATRNSSYSNEDWALTDGMDFSEVLLGNTQRPWIALTFDAGTAAIRSGLLTILRENKVYCTFFPTGVVTLSQPGQIQQIAADGHHLGNHTYDHPDLRDLSAEQIAWQLSLTDDIIYAACGHHTRSYFRAPYGLRNEAVLQAAADAGFRHIYWSQDTGDANGATTQQIIDRALGAARNGAIILMHCTLSTTEAALPTIISELRNRGYELVTIPELLAPEVVTSPQGIINPGWNLI
;
A
#
# COMPACT_ATOMS: atom_id res chain seq x y z
N MET A 1 -20.42 -12.22 110.72
CA MET A 1 -19.77 -11.05 110.10
C MET A 1 -19.63 -11.29 108.60
N LYS A 2 -20.12 -10.33 107.79
CA LYS A 2 -19.75 -9.89 106.41
C LYS A 2 -19.08 -10.90 105.45
N SER A 3 -19.38 -11.03 104.15
CA SER A 3 -20.16 -10.31 103.11
C SER A 3 -19.95 -11.17 101.82
N GLY A 4 -20.93 -11.67 101.05
CA GLY A 4 -21.94 -11.00 100.19
C GLY A 4 -21.29 -10.44 98.90
N LEU A 5 -21.65 -10.72 97.63
CA LEU A 5 -22.73 -11.50 97.01
C LEU A 5 -22.39 -11.79 95.51
N ARG A 6 -22.70 -13.03 95.11
CA ARG A 6 -23.35 -13.60 93.89
C ARG A 6 -23.19 -13.01 92.47
N SER A 7 -22.80 -13.94 91.59
CA SER A 7 -23.02 -14.09 90.14
C SER A 7 -24.46 -14.45 89.74
N LEU A 8 -24.86 -14.18 88.49
CA LEU A 8 -25.68 -15.01 87.56
C LEU A 8 -26.08 -14.13 86.34
N SER A 9 -25.58 -14.39 85.12
CA SER A 9 -26.11 -15.25 84.04
C SER A 9 -26.97 -14.50 83.01
N LEU A 10 -26.77 -14.77 81.70
CA LEU A 10 -27.82 -15.01 80.68
C LEU A 10 -27.20 -15.14 79.26
N PRO A 11 -27.71 -16.03 78.38
CA PRO A 11 -27.36 -16.09 76.95
C PRO A 11 -28.54 -15.85 75.97
N ALA A 12 -28.16 -15.68 74.69
CA ALA A 12 -28.85 -15.97 73.43
C ALA A 12 -29.84 -14.96 72.78
N TYR A 13 -29.65 -14.81 71.47
CA TYR A 13 -30.16 -13.86 70.47
C TYR A 13 -31.63 -14.03 70.04
N SER A 14 -32.25 -12.93 69.54
CA SER A 14 -33.07 -12.89 68.29
C SER A 14 -33.54 -11.45 67.91
N LEU A 15 -33.37 -11.09 66.61
CA LEU A 15 -34.18 -10.25 65.67
C LEU A 15 -35.19 -9.18 66.22
N VAL A 16 -35.54 -8.02 65.61
CA VAL A 16 -35.15 -7.18 64.45
C VAL A 16 -36.14 -5.97 64.39
N ILE A 17 -35.62 -4.74 64.21
CA ILE A 17 -36.20 -3.49 63.61
C ILE A 17 -37.32 -2.68 64.35
N ILE A 18 -37.11 -1.35 64.59
CA ILE A 18 -37.77 -0.17 63.95
C ILE A 18 -37.67 1.15 64.78
N LEU A 19 -36.95 2.10 64.17
CA LEU A 19 -37.06 3.59 64.13
C LEU A 19 -36.90 4.51 65.37
N CYS A 20 -35.79 5.26 65.29
CA CYS A 20 -35.65 6.73 65.39
C CYS A 20 -35.67 7.47 66.74
N LEU A 21 -34.46 7.75 67.23
CA LEU A 21 -33.92 9.09 67.55
C LEU A 21 -32.41 8.91 67.84
N MET A 22 -31.51 8.86 66.85
CA MET A 22 -30.90 9.98 66.09
C MET A 22 -30.47 11.18 66.94
N LEU A 23 -29.22 11.16 67.42
CA LEU A 23 -28.26 12.25 67.19
C LEU A 23 -26.82 11.75 67.48
N VAL A 24 -26.29 10.86 66.63
CA VAL A 24 -24.85 10.64 66.57
C VAL A 24 -24.36 11.44 65.37
N LEU A 25 -23.60 12.50 65.65
CA LEU A 25 -22.84 13.25 64.67
C LEU A 25 -21.96 12.29 63.87
N THR A 26 -22.39 11.93 62.67
CA THR A 26 -21.50 11.40 61.64
C THR A 26 -20.63 12.56 61.19
N VAL A 27 -19.47 12.70 61.83
CA VAL A 27 -18.37 13.48 61.24
C VAL A 27 -17.99 12.72 59.97
N GLY A 28 -18.43 13.22 58.82
CA GLY A 28 -18.03 12.67 57.53
C GLY A 28 -16.51 12.62 57.48
N ALA A 29 -15.95 11.48 57.05
CA ALA A 29 -14.52 11.34 56.83
C ALA A 29 -14.04 12.54 55.99
N SER A 30 -13.12 13.35 56.52
CA SER A 30 -12.61 14.49 55.77
C SER A 30 -11.87 13.97 54.54
N ALA A 31 -12.06 14.63 53.40
CA ALA A 31 -11.34 14.33 52.17
C ALA A 31 -9.89 14.83 52.32
N GLN A 32 -9.07 14.07 53.05
CA GLN A 32 -7.63 14.33 53.19
C GLN A 32 -6.93 13.98 51.88
N LEU A 33 -5.65 14.33 51.70
CA LEU A 33 -4.87 13.78 50.59
C LEU A 33 -4.84 12.24 50.68
N ALA A 34 -5.01 11.54 49.55
CA ALA A 34 -4.97 10.09 49.53
C ALA A 34 -3.59 9.56 49.95
N ASN A 35 -3.56 8.46 50.70
CA ASN A 35 -2.33 7.72 50.96
C ASN A 35 -2.05 6.77 49.77
N GLY A 36 -1.45 7.32 48.71
CA GLY A 36 -1.14 6.59 47.48
C GLY A 36 0.31 6.79 47.05
N PRO A 37 0.75 6.13 45.96
CA PRO A 37 2.13 6.21 45.49
C PRO A 37 2.51 7.59 44.93
N TRP A 38 1.54 8.35 44.39
CA TRP A 38 1.75 9.71 43.88
C TRP A 38 0.45 10.53 43.80
N PRO A 39 -0.24 10.81 44.91
CA PRO A 39 -1.64 11.27 44.92
C PRO A 39 -1.87 12.70 44.41
N MET A 40 -0.83 13.51 44.25
CA MET A 40 -0.91 14.88 43.73
C MET A 40 0.40 15.31 43.05
N PHE A 41 0.39 16.48 42.41
CA PHE A 41 1.62 17.13 41.95
C PHE A 41 2.67 17.14 43.06
N ARG A 42 3.88 16.68 42.75
CA ARG A 42 5.01 16.63 43.69
C ARG A 42 4.80 15.71 44.91
N HIS A 43 3.98 14.68 44.74
CA HIS A 43 3.70 13.60 45.68
C HIS A 43 2.95 14.02 46.96
N ASP A 44 3.48 14.98 47.72
CA ASP A 44 2.93 15.38 49.02
C ASP A 44 2.61 16.88 49.12
N LEU A 45 1.95 17.28 50.21
CA LEU A 45 1.58 18.68 50.46
C LEU A 45 2.76 19.63 50.62
N ARG A 46 3.93 19.11 50.97
CA ARG A 46 5.17 19.89 51.06
C ARG A 46 5.84 20.04 49.70
N HIS A 47 5.28 19.43 48.66
CA HIS A 47 5.82 19.34 47.31
C HIS A 47 7.26 18.81 47.25
N THR A 48 7.62 17.88 48.14
CA THR A 48 8.98 17.33 48.16
C THR A 48 9.37 16.64 46.85
N GLY A 49 8.40 16.10 46.10
CA GLY A 49 8.67 15.25 44.94
C GLY A 49 9.34 13.92 45.31
N LEU A 50 9.33 13.53 46.60
CA LEU A 50 9.92 12.29 47.10
C LEU A 50 8.85 11.19 47.21
N SER A 51 9.00 10.11 46.44
CA SER A 51 8.15 8.93 46.55
C SER A 51 8.55 8.06 47.74
N PRO A 52 7.60 7.38 48.42
CA PRO A 52 7.91 6.30 49.34
C PRO A 52 8.39 5.03 48.61
N ASN A 53 8.18 4.93 47.30
CA ASN A 53 8.47 3.74 46.52
C ASN A 53 9.89 3.76 45.95
N THR A 54 10.50 2.58 45.90
CA THR A 54 11.84 2.37 45.33
C THR A 54 11.78 2.30 43.80
N ASP A 55 12.92 2.07 43.17
CA ASP A 55 13.03 1.91 41.71
C ASP A 55 12.35 0.63 41.22
N PRO A 56 11.92 0.59 39.93
CA PRO A 56 11.22 -0.57 39.41
C PRO A 56 12.15 -1.79 39.32
N VAL A 57 11.63 -2.94 39.76
CA VAL A 57 12.32 -4.23 39.72
C VAL A 57 11.96 -4.98 38.44
N GLY A 58 12.96 -5.30 37.62
CA GLY A 58 12.78 -6.00 36.35
C GLY A 58 12.50 -5.09 35.14
N TYR A 59 12.19 -5.71 34.02
CA TYR A 59 11.87 -5.06 32.75
C TYR A 59 10.46 -5.50 32.32
N THR A 60 9.49 -4.60 32.36
CA THR A 60 8.15 -4.77 31.80
C THR A 60 8.01 -3.88 30.58
N PRO A 61 7.29 -4.26 29.51
CA PRO A 61 7.13 -3.39 28.35
C PRO A 61 6.58 -2.02 28.72
N TYR A 62 7.11 -0.96 28.10
CA TYR A 62 6.50 0.36 28.24
C TYR A 62 5.18 0.40 27.48
N TRP A 63 4.26 1.21 27.98
CA TRP A 63 3.00 1.47 27.32
C TRP A 63 2.85 2.97 27.07
N LYS A 64 2.00 3.32 26.11
CA LYS A 64 1.54 4.70 25.92
C LYS A 64 0.05 4.73 25.59
N TYR A 65 -0.63 5.78 26.03
CA TYR A 65 -2.05 6.00 25.78
C TYR A 65 -2.29 7.45 25.35
N TYR A 66 -3.07 7.65 24.29
CA TYR A 66 -3.37 8.99 23.79
C TYR A 66 -4.43 9.66 24.67
N VAL A 67 -4.03 10.72 25.39
CA VAL A 67 -4.88 11.53 26.28
C VAL A 67 -5.22 12.90 25.69
N GLY A 68 -4.73 13.20 24.48
CA GLY A 68 -4.86 14.53 23.87
C GLY A 68 -3.89 15.54 24.48
N GLY A 69 -3.24 16.35 23.63
CA GLY A 69 -2.21 17.32 24.02
C GLY A 69 -2.53 18.11 25.30
N GLY A 70 -1.64 18.04 26.29
CA GLY A 70 -1.83 18.65 27.60
C GLY A 70 -0.49 18.79 28.34
N LEU A 71 -0.46 19.66 29.35
CA LEU A 71 0.74 19.90 30.19
C LEU A 71 0.57 19.38 31.62
N SER A 72 -0.53 18.66 31.90
CA SER A 72 -0.83 18.09 33.20
C SER A 72 0.22 17.05 33.62
N SER A 73 0.56 17.01 34.90
CA SER A 73 1.36 15.92 35.47
C SER A 73 0.44 14.83 36.02
N PRO A 74 0.81 13.53 35.87
CA PRO A 74 0.00 12.43 36.38
C PRO A 74 -0.07 12.44 37.92
N ALA A 75 -1.23 12.03 38.43
CA ALA A 75 -1.43 11.64 39.83
C ALA A 75 -1.85 10.17 39.87
N ILE A 76 -1.37 9.42 40.87
CA ILE A 76 -1.61 7.99 41.00
C ILE A 76 -2.30 7.73 42.34
N GLY A 77 -3.53 7.22 42.26
CA GLY A 77 -4.35 6.89 43.42
C GLY A 77 -3.84 5.64 44.17
N PRO A 78 -4.35 5.37 45.39
CA PRO A 78 -3.94 4.21 46.19
C PRO A 78 -4.19 2.86 45.52
N ASP A 79 -5.15 2.78 44.59
CA ASP A 79 -5.47 1.57 43.82
C ASP A 79 -4.61 1.40 42.55
N GLY A 80 -3.64 2.29 42.32
CA GLY A 80 -2.80 2.32 41.12
C GLY A 80 -3.47 2.97 39.90
N THR A 81 -4.69 3.53 40.04
CA THR A 81 -5.31 4.29 38.95
C THR A 81 -4.50 5.56 38.67
N ILE A 82 -4.16 5.77 37.40
CA ILE A 82 -3.43 6.93 36.92
C ILE A 82 -4.45 7.96 36.45
N TYR A 83 -4.45 9.13 37.07
CA TYR A 83 -5.26 10.28 36.71
C TYR A 83 -4.41 11.30 35.97
N ILE A 84 -4.88 11.75 34.81
CA ILE A 84 -4.15 12.73 34.02
C ILE A 84 -5.09 13.63 33.21
N GLY A 85 -4.79 14.92 33.19
CA GLY A 85 -5.50 15.89 32.38
C GLY A 85 -4.98 15.94 30.93
N GLY A 86 -5.90 15.96 29.97
CA GLY A 86 -5.63 16.19 28.55
C GLY A 86 -6.18 17.53 28.01
N SER A 87 -6.34 17.64 26.68
CA SER A 87 -6.80 18.88 26.02
C SER A 87 -8.23 19.30 26.40
N SER A 88 -9.09 18.35 26.75
CA SER A 88 -10.53 18.61 27.03
C SER A 88 -11.15 17.59 27.99
N SER A 89 -10.33 16.77 28.65
CA SER A 89 -10.80 15.66 29.48
C SER A 89 -9.83 15.33 30.60
N LEU A 90 -10.34 14.81 31.70
CA LEU A 90 -9.58 14.03 32.68
C LEU A 90 -9.70 12.55 32.31
N PHE A 91 -8.57 11.87 32.27
CA PHE A 91 -8.48 10.44 32.01
C PHE A 91 -8.13 9.71 33.30
N ALA A 92 -8.79 8.57 33.52
CA ALA A 92 -8.35 7.55 34.45
C ALA A 92 -7.87 6.34 33.65
N LEU A 93 -6.61 5.97 33.83
CA LEU A 93 -5.99 4.80 33.22
C LEU A 93 -5.70 3.75 34.29
N ASN A 94 -5.78 2.48 33.91
CA ASN A 94 -5.25 1.39 34.72
C ASN A 94 -3.72 1.46 34.74
N SER A 95 -3.07 0.77 35.68
CA SER A 95 -1.60 0.73 35.81
C SER A 95 -0.87 0.19 34.56
N ASN A 96 -1.57 -0.57 33.71
CA ASN A 96 -1.07 -1.07 32.42
C ASN A 96 -1.30 -0.11 31.24
N GLY A 97 -1.78 1.11 31.48
CA GLY A 97 -2.03 2.13 30.45
C GLY A 97 -3.38 2.05 29.74
N THR A 98 -4.19 1.02 30.01
CA THR A 98 -5.53 0.91 29.39
C THR A 98 -6.52 1.90 30.01
N LEU A 99 -7.44 2.43 29.20
CA LEU A 99 -8.47 3.37 29.68
C LEU A 99 -9.42 2.70 30.68
N LYS A 100 -9.63 3.34 31.83
CA LYS A 100 -10.67 2.98 32.81
C LYS A 100 -11.93 3.81 32.60
N TRP A 101 -11.78 5.13 32.49
CA TRP A 101 -12.85 6.06 32.10
C TRP A 101 -12.24 7.41 31.68
N SER A 102 -13.05 8.26 31.03
CA SER A 102 -12.72 9.67 30.82
C SER A 102 -13.90 10.57 31.23
N PHE A 103 -13.59 11.77 31.70
CA PHE A 103 -14.55 12.79 32.09
C PHE A 103 -14.27 14.07 31.31
N SER A 104 -15.27 14.59 30.59
CA SER A 104 -15.10 15.80 29.78
C SER A 104 -14.98 17.05 30.66
N ILE A 105 -13.87 17.76 30.50
CA ILE A 105 -13.57 19.02 31.16
C ILE A 105 -13.49 20.05 30.05
N GLY A 106 -14.45 20.99 30.00
CA GLY A 106 -14.66 21.87 28.83
C GLY A 106 -13.54 22.89 28.51
N GLY A 107 -12.30 22.64 28.93
CA GLY A 107 -11.10 23.42 28.65
C GLY A 107 -9.83 22.57 28.79
N SER A 108 -8.68 23.13 28.40
CA SER A 108 -7.39 22.46 28.53
C SER A 108 -6.95 22.38 29.99
N THR A 109 -6.38 21.25 30.36
CA THR A 109 -5.88 21.03 31.72
C THR A 109 -4.36 21.21 31.77
N ARG A 110 -3.93 22.39 32.23
CA ARG A 110 -2.54 22.63 32.67
C ARG A 110 -2.34 22.25 34.15
N SER A 111 -3.42 22.28 34.93
CA SER A 111 -3.44 21.76 36.31
C SER A 111 -3.19 20.26 36.32
N SER A 112 -2.41 19.79 37.28
CA SER A 112 -2.32 18.37 37.61
C SER A 112 -3.48 17.97 38.53
N PRO A 113 -3.98 16.71 38.49
CA PRO A 113 -5.01 16.26 39.42
C PRO A 113 -4.46 16.08 40.84
N ALA A 114 -5.34 16.17 41.83
CA ALA A 114 -5.07 15.76 43.21
C ALA A 114 -6.16 14.80 43.70
N VAL A 115 -5.77 13.70 44.34
CA VAL A 115 -6.67 12.62 44.75
C VAL A 115 -6.89 12.67 46.26
N GLY A 116 -8.15 12.80 46.68
CA GLY A 116 -8.56 12.72 48.08
C GLY A 116 -8.61 11.28 48.60
N SER A 117 -8.56 11.11 49.91
CA SER A 117 -8.63 9.81 50.61
C SER A 117 -9.96 9.09 50.40
N ASP A 118 -11.01 9.82 50.04
CA ASP A 118 -12.31 9.28 49.60
C ASP A 118 -12.34 8.93 48.10
N GLY A 119 -11.19 9.09 47.41
CA GLY A 119 -11.01 8.88 45.97
C GLY A 119 -11.51 10.03 45.09
N THR A 120 -11.97 11.16 45.65
CA THR A 120 -12.37 12.33 44.86
C THR A 120 -11.16 12.92 44.14
N ILE A 121 -11.29 13.22 42.85
CA ILE A 121 -10.25 13.83 42.03
C ILE A 121 -10.55 15.32 41.84
N TYR A 122 -9.62 16.17 42.23
CA TYR A 122 -9.70 17.62 42.06
C TYR A 122 -8.77 18.09 40.94
N ILE A 123 -9.28 18.91 40.02
CA ILE A 123 -8.48 19.42 38.89
C ILE A 123 -8.98 20.78 38.40
N GLY A 124 -8.05 21.68 38.11
CA GLY A 124 -8.30 22.98 37.49
C GLY A 124 -8.34 22.91 35.96
N SER A 125 -9.04 23.85 35.34
CA SER A 125 -9.24 23.90 33.89
C SER A 125 -9.15 25.32 33.35
N SER A 126 -8.80 25.47 32.07
CA SER A 126 -8.81 26.74 31.33
C SER A 126 -10.22 27.19 30.90
N ASN A 127 -11.26 26.67 31.54
CA ASN A 127 -12.64 27.14 31.41
C ASN A 127 -13.11 27.78 32.72
N ASP A 128 -12.16 28.36 33.45
CA ASP A 128 -12.32 29.07 34.72
C ASP A 128 -12.83 28.21 35.89
N ARG A 129 -12.83 26.88 35.77
CA ARG A 129 -13.45 25.99 36.77
C ARG A 129 -12.46 25.09 37.51
N LEU A 130 -12.73 24.92 38.80
CA LEU A 130 -12.24 23.80 39.60
C LEU A 130 -13.30 22.69 39.57
N TYR A 131 -12.88 21.49 39.20
CA TYR A 131 -13.74 20.31 39.20
C TYR A 131 -13.39 19.39 40.36
N ALA A 132 -14.42 18.80 40.96
CA ALA A 132 -14.31 17.59 41.77
C ALA A 132 -15.04 16.46 41.06
N VAL A 133 -14.36 15.34 40.87
CA VAL A 133 -14.84 14.17 40.11
C VAL A 133 -14.82 12.96 41.05
N ASN A 134 -15.89 12.17 41.04
CA ASN A 134 -15.98 10.95 41.82
C ASN A 134 -15.04 9.87 41.26
N PRO A 135 -14.66 8.85 42.06
CA PRO A 135 -13.80 7.74 41.60
C PRO A 135 -14.30 7.00 40.35
N ASN A 136 -15.62 7.03 40.11
CA ASN A 136 -16.29 6.41 38.96
C ASN A 136 -16.35 7.31 37.71
N GLY A 137 -15.70 8.48 37.72
CA GLY A 137 -15.64 9.40 36.58
C GLY A 137 -16.83 10.35 36.44
N THR A 138 -17.76 10.38 37.40
CA THR A 138 -18.88 11.33 37.39
C THR A 138 -18.55 12.64 38.12
N GLN A 139 -19.10 13.77 37.69
CA GLN A 139 -18.89 15.04 38.39
C GLN A 139 -19.49 14.99 39.80
N LYS A 140 -18.71 15.35 40.82
CA LYS A 140 -19.15 15.55 42.21
C LYS A 140 -19.65 16.98 42.40
N TRP A 141 -18.84 17.96 42.00
CA TRP A 141 -19.20 19.37 41.94
C TRP A 141 -18.22 20.14 41.04
N SER A 142 -18.56 21.38 40.68
CA SER A 142 -17.60 22.32 40.08
C SER A 142 -17.80 23.73 40.64
N TYR A 143 -16.74 24.54 40.65
CA TYR A 143 -16.77 25.93 41.08
C TYR A 143 -16.20 26.83 39.99
N LEU A 144 -16.93 27.90 39.63
CA LEU A 144 -16.50 28.90 38.65
C LEU A 144 -15.70 30.00 39.35
N THR A 145 -14.42 30.11 39.02
CA THR A 145 -13.54 31.22 39.42
C THR A 145 -13.62 32.35 38.39
N GLY A 146 -12.84 33.43 38.57
CA GLY A 146 -12.87 34.57 37.65
C GLY A 146 -12.05 34.38 36.36
N ASN A 147 -11.20 33.36 36.29
CA ASN A 147 -10.32 33.07 35.16
C ASN A 147 -9.73 31.65 35.27
N ASP A 148 -8.95 31.22 34.28
CA ASP A 148 -8.30 29.92 34.18
C ASP A 148 -7.67 29.43 35.49
N ILE A 149 -7.74 28.13 35.73
CA ILE A 149 -7.05 27.48 36.83
C ILE A 149 -5.89 26.65 36.27
N THR A 150 -4.69 27.24 36.27
CA THR A 150 -3.45 26.56 35.85
C THR A 150 -2.64 25.98 37.01
N SER A 151 -2.94 26.38 38.24
CA SER A 151 -2.37 25.81 39.47
C SER A 151 -2.92 24.41 39.72
N SER A 152 -2.07 23.47 40.13
CA SER A 152 -2.55 22.17 40.63
C SER A 152 -3.15 22.33 42.03
N PRO A 153 -4.23 21.62 42.40
CA PRO A 153 -4.81 21.71 43.74
C PRO A 153 -3.95 21.03 44.82
N ALA A 154 -4.02 21.53 46.06
CA ALA A 154 -3.48 20.87 47.25
C ALA A 154 -4.60 20.57 48.26
N ILE A 155 -4.57 19.41 48.90
CA ILE A 155 -5.62 18.93 49.80
C ILE A 155 -5.09 18.82 51.23
N ALA A 156 -5.37 19.81 52.07
CA ALA A 156 -4.87 19.83 53.44
C ALA A 156 -5.44 18.70 54.32
N PRO A 157 -4.82 18.38 55.47
CA PRO A 157 -5.32 17.33 56.37
C PRO A 157 -6.73 17.56 56.93
N ASP A 158 -7.17 18.82 57.00
CA ASP A 158 -8.56 19.17 57.37
C ASP A 158 -9.56 19.02 56.21
N GLY A 159 -9.07 18.64 55.01
CA GLY A 159 -9.82 18.52 53.77
C GLY A 159 -9.99 19.82 52.99
N THR A 160 -9.38 20.92 53.42
CA THR A 160 -9.41 22.18 52.66
C THR A 160 -8.64 22.02 51.35
N ILE A 161 -9.28 22.38 50.23
CA ILE A 161 -8.67 22.38 48.90
C ILE A 161 -8.16 23.78 48.58
N TYR A 162 -6.85 23.90 48.36
CA TYR A 162 -6.20 25.15 47.95
C TYR A 162 -5.86 25.13 46.46
N VAL A 163 -6.13 26.22 45.76
CA VAL A 163 -5.78 26.35 44.34
C VAL A 163 -5.64 27.82 43.92
N GLY A 164 -4.65 28.14 43.09
CA GLY A 164 -4.49 29.46 42.48
C GLY A 164 -5.25 29.58 41.15
N SER A 165 -5.87 30.73 40.89
CA SER A 165 -6.49 31.06 39.60
C SER A 165 -5.76 32.24 38.95
N ARG A 166 -5.82 32.31 37.63
CA ARG A 166 -5.34 33.44 36.83
C ARG A 166 -6.13 34.74 37.07
N ASP A 167 -7.18 34.70 37.89
CA ASP A 167 -7.92 35.90 38.33
C ASP A 167 -7.20 36.67 39.46
N GLY A 168 -5.97 36.31 39.80
CA GLY A 168 -5.19 37.00 40.83
C GLY A 168 -5.46 36.52 42.25
N ARG A 169 -6.04 35.32 42.43
CA ARG A 169 -6.46 34.84 43.75
C ARG A 169 -6.02 33.41 44.06
N LEU A 170 -5.57 33.22 45.29
CA LEU A 170 -5.53 31.93 45.96
C LEU A 170 -6.88 31.65 46.59
N TYR A 171 -7.49 30.53 46.24
CA TYR A 171 -8.76 30.08 46.80
C TYR A 171 -8.58 28.95 47.81
N ALA A 172 -9.45 28.91 48.81
CA ALA A 172 -9.64 27.80 49.72
C ALA A 172 -11.09 27.31 49.65
N PHE A 173 -11.30 26.02 49.47
CA PHE A 173 -12.61 25.38 49.37
C PHE A 173 -12.78 24.30 50.43
N ASN A 174 -14.01 24.15 50.92
CA ASN A 174 -14.40 22.98 51.71
C ASN A 174 -14.54 21.75 50.78
N PRO A 175 -14.46 20.51 51.31
CA PRO A 175 -14.64 19.27 50.52
C PRO A 175 -15.94 19.21 49.71
N ASN A 176 -16.99 19.90 50.15
CA ASN A 176 -18.29 19.99 49.48
C ASN A 176 -18.35 21.02 48.33
N GLY A 177 -17.24 21.70 48.03
CA GLY A 177 -17.15 22.69 46.94
C GLY A 177 -17.51 24.12 47.32
N THR A 178 -17.92 24.37 48.57
CA THR A 178 -18.18 25.74 49.04
C THR A 178 -16.87 26.49 49.30
N LYS A 179 -16.80 27.75 48.86
CA LYS A 179 -15.64 28.62 49.11
C LYS A 179 -15.51 28.94 50.60
N LYS A 180 -14.36 28.63 51.20
CA LYS A 180 -13.98 28.94 52.58
C LYS A 180 -13.47 30.39 52.67
N TRP A 181 -12.49 30.73 51.84
CA TRP A 181 -11.95 32.09 51.70
C TRP A 181 -11.19 32.23 50.37
N HIS A 182 -10.76 33.45 50.05
CA HIS A 182 -9.75 33.70 49.03
C HIS A 182 -8.80 34.80 49.49
N TYR A 183 -7.57 34.80 48.98
CA TYR A 183 -6.59 35.86 49.16
C TYR A 183 -6.20 36.42 47.78
N THR A 184 -6.26 37.74 47.63
CA THR A 184 -5.89 38.41 46.37
C THR A 184 -4.38 38.68 46.36
N THR A 185 -3.66 37.91 45.53
CA THR A 185 -2.25 38.16 45.20
C THR A 185 -2.10 39.26 44.16
N GLY A 186 -3.12 39.42 43.30
CA GLY A 186 -3.12 40.36 42.17
C GLY A 186 -2.37 39.85 40.94
N ASP A 187 -1.86 38.62 40.97
CA ASP A 187 -1.05 38.05 39.89
C ASP A 187 -1.73 36.87 39.18
N ILE A 188 -1.65 36.90 37.86
CA ILE A 188 -2.31 35.95 36.96
C ILE A 188 -1.51 34.64 36.77
N HIS A 189 -0.30 34.54 37.30
CA HIS A 189 0.57 33.38 37.13
C HIS A 189 1.03 32.77 38.45
N MET A 190 0.06 32.23 39.20
CA MET A 190 0.31 31.55 40.46
C MET A 190 0.81 30.12 40.28
N SER A 191 1.87 29.76 41.01
CA SER A 191 2.35 28.39 41.15
C SER A 191 1.38 27.53 41.99
N SER A 192 1.49 26.20 41.92
CA SER A 192 0.73 25.29 42.78
C SER A 192 1.09 25.49 44.27
N PRO A 193 0.10 25.50 45.20
CA PRO A 193 0.31 25.76 46.63
C PRO A 193 0.94 24.59 47.38
N ALA A 194 1.99 24.87 48.15
CA ALA A 194 2.52 23.93 49.16
C ALA A 194 1.96 24.28 50.54
N VAL A 195 1.70 23.29 51.38
CA VAL A 195 1.09 23.46 52.70
C VAL A 195 2.00 22.87 53.79
N GLY A 196 2.41 23.72 54.73
CA GLY A 196 3.19 23.31 55.90
C GLY A 196 2.37 22.53 56.92
N SER A 197 3.03 21.86 57.86
CA SER A 197 2.37 21.10 58.94
C SER A 197 1.53 21.98 59.88
N ASP A 198 1.85 23.27 59.97
CA ASP A 198 1.07 24.28 60.70
C ASP A 198 -0.13 24.82 59.88
N GLY A 199 -0.31 24.31 58.66
CA GLY A 199 -1.34 24.74 57.71
C GLY A 199 -1.01 26.02 56.94
N THR A 200 0.17 26.62 57.12
CA THR A 200 0.60 27.77 56.31
C THR A 200 0.69 27.37 54.84
N VAL A 201 0.09 28.16 53.96
CA VAL A 201 0.06 27.93 52.52
C VAL A 201 1.10 28.82 51.84
N TYR A 202 2.02 28.22 51.09
CA TYR A 202 3.07 28.89 50.35
C TYR A 202 2.78 28.84 48.85
N VAL A 203 2.84 30.00 48.19
CA VAL A 203 2.63 30.15 46.74
C VAL A 203 3.60 31.17 46.16
N GLY A 204 4.12 30.91 44.97
CA GLY A 204 4.84 31.87 44.13
C GLY A 204 3.95 32.46 43.02
N GLY A 205 4.29 33.67 42.57
CA GLY A 205 3.66 34.34 41.41
C GLY A 205 4.12 35.81 41.31
N GLY A 206 4.17 36.37 40.10
CA GLY A 206 4.17 37.84 39.91
C GLY A 206 5.35 38.57 40.55
N GLY A 207 6.48 37.88 40.71
CA GLY A 207 7.68 38.39 41.37
C GLY A 207 7.67 38.31 42.89
N LYS A 208 6.78 37.50 43.48
CA LYS A 208 6.67 37.31 44.93
C LYS A 208 6.46 35.85 45.32
N VAL A 209 6.82 35.57 46.57
CA VAL A 209 6.46 34.38 47.34
C VAL A 209 5.57 34.87 48.48
N TRP A 210 4.41 34.25 48.66
CA TRP A 210 3.50 34.53 49.77
C TRP A 210 3.41 33.34 50.70
N ALA A 211 3.40 33.61 52.01
CA ALA A 211 2.93 32.70 53.03
C ALA A 211 1.60 33.19 53.58
N ILE A 212 0.56 32.37 53.48
CA ILE A 212 -0.81 32.69 53.89
C ILE A 212 -1.19 31.76 55.05
N ASN A 213 -1.73 32.33 56.12
CA ASN A 213 -2.22 31.57 57.27
C ASN A 213 -3.43 30.71 56.86
N PRO A 214 -3.73 29.61 57.59
CA PRO A 214 -4.88 28.74 57.30
C PRO A 214 -6.25 29.46 57.26
N ASN A 215 -6.36 30.62 57.91
CA ASN A 215 -7.55 31.47 57.94
C ASN A 215 -7.63 32.47 56.76
N GLY A 216 -6.66 32.44 55.85
CA GLY A 216 -6.62 33.29 54.65
C GLY A 216 -5.93 34.65 54.83
N THR A 217 -5.35 34.95 55.99
CA THR A 217 -4.59 36.21 56.19
C THR A 217 -3.13 36.07 55.78
N LEU A 218 -2.51 37.17 55.34
CA LEU A 218 -1.08 37.19 55.02
C LEU A 218 -0.24 36.92 56.29
N LYS A 219 0.70 35.98 56.21
CA LYS A 219 1.74 35.74 57.23
C LYS A 219 2.98 36.57 56.91
N TRP A 220 3.53 36.41 55.71
CA TRP A 220 4.63 37.20 55.18
C TRP A 220 4.66 37.13 53.65
N SER A 221 5.41 38.02 53.01
CA SER A 221 5.72 37.93 51.58
C SER A 221 7.18 38.30 51.31
N TYR A 222 7.81 37.63 50.35
CA TYR A 222 9.17 37.90 49.89
C TYR A 222 9.16 38.26 48.40
N SER A 223 10.00 39.20 47.95
CA SER A 223 10.09 39.61 46.54
C SER A 223 11.48 39.27 45.99
N PRO A 224 11.65 38.13 45.30
CA PRO A 224 12.89 37.82 44.58
C PRO A 224 13.08 38.75 43.37
N GLY A 225 14.19 38.58 42.65
CA GLY A 225 14.61 39.51 41.59
C GLY A 225 13.72 39.56 40.35
N ASP A 226 12.88 38.54 40.13
CA ASP A 226 11.98 38.41 38.97
C ASP A 226 10.79 37.47 39.30
N GLY A 227 9.98 37.13 38.30
CA GLY A 227 8.81 36.24 38.38
C GLY A 227 9.10 34.89 39.05
N VAL A 228 8.13 34.39 39.81
CA VAL A 228 8.22 33.10 40.52
C VAL A 228 7.13 32.17 40.00
N LEU A 229 7.47 31.29 39.05
CA LEU A 229 6.53 30.26 38.57
C LEU A 229 6.81 28.87 39.13
N SER A 230 7.95 28.67 39.78
CA SER A 230 8.25 27.45 40.54
C SER A 230 7.25 27.30 41.68
N SER A 231 6.67 26.11 41.83
CA SER A 231 5.97 25.77 43.07
C SER A 231 6.98 25.69 44.22
N PRO A 232 6.65 26.22 45.41
CA PRO A 232 7.51 26.08 46.58
C PRO A 232 7.62 24.61 47.02
N ALA A 233 8.79 24.22 47.54
CA ALA A 233 8.99 22.97 48.25
C ALA A 233 9.42 23.25 49.69
N ILE A 234 8.91 22.48 50.65
CA ILE A 234 9.13 22.70 52.09
C ILE A 234 10.07 21.62 52.61
N SER A 235 11.12 22.02 53.34
CA SER A 235 12.06 21.07 53.96
C SER A 235 11.36 20.11 54.93
N ALA A 236 11.98 18.95 55.17
CA ALA A 236 11.38 17.90 55.99
C ALA A 236 11.06 18.37 57.43
N ASP A 237 11.87 19.26 57.98
CA ASP A 237 11.71 19.90 59.30
C ASP A 237 10.76 21.12 59.29
N GLY A 238 10.30 21.56 58.11
CA GLY A 238 9.40 22.69 57.95
C GLY A 238 10.04 24.07 58.10
N THR A 239 11.38 24.17 58.18
CA THR A 239 12.08 25.43 58.47
C THR A 239 12.47 26.24 57.23
N LYS A 240 12.62 25.59 56.07
CA LYS A 240 13.04 26.21 54.81
C LYS A 240 12.01 26.02 53.71
N ILE A 241 11.86 27.05 52.89
CA ILE A 241 11.07 27.07 51.66
C ILE A 241 12.02 27.23 50.47
N TYR A 242 12.04 26.25 49.58
CA TYR A 242 12.84 26.29 48.36
C TYR A 242 11.99 26.68 47.16
N VAL A 243 12.45 27.64 46.37
CA VAL A 243 11.69 28.14 45.22
C VAL A 243 12.61 28.68 44.11
N GLY A 244 12.38 28.24 42.88
CA GLY A 244 13.06 28.78 41.69
C GLY A 244 12.44 30.08 41.21
N CYS A 245 13.27 30.97 40.65
CA CYS A 245 12.86 32.27 40.14
C CYS A 245 13.36 32.48 38.69
N TYR A 246 12.63 33.29 37.92
CA TYR A 246 12.98 33.65 36.55
C TYR A 246 14.32 34.39 36.42
N ASP A 247 14.79 35.01 37.51
CA ASP A 247 16.11 35.64 37.61
C ASP A 247 17.28 34.63 37.57
N GLY A 248 16.97 33.33 37.50
CA GLY A 248 17.93 32.24 37.39
C GLY A 248 18.39 31.67 38.73
N TYR A 249 17.83 32.10 39.86
CA TYR A 249 18.21 31.61 41.17
C TYR A 249 17.21 30.62 41.76
N LEU A 250 17.73 29.64 42.50
CA LEU A 250 17.00 28.90 43.52
C LEU A 250 17.18 29.63 44.86
N TYR A 251 16.07 29.98 45.50
CA TYR A 251 16.04 30.65 46.80
C TYR A 251 15.69 29.66 47.91
N ALA A 252 16.36 29.79 49.05
CA ALA A 252 15.96 29.19 50.32
C ALA A 252 15.52 30.28 51.30
N LEU A 253 14.25 30.27 51.68
CA LEU A 253 13.63 31.25 52.57
C LEU A 253 13.27 30.61 53.90
N ASN A 254 13.29 31.40 54.97
CA ASN A 254 12.81 31.00 56.27
C ASN A 254 11.28 30.88 56.28
N ALA A 255 10.76 29.71 56.61
CA ALA A 255 9.33 29.43 56.62
C ALA A 255 8.56 30.29 57.65
N ALA A 256 9.21 30.71 58.74
CA ALA A 256 8.58 31.47 59.81
C ALA A 256 8.30 32.93 59.42
N ASP A 257 9.27 33.61 58.79
CA ASP A 257 9.24 35.06 58.56
C ASP A 257 9.56 35.50 57.12
N GLY A 258 9.94 34.58 56.23
CA GLY A 258 10.26 34.86 54.83
C GLY A 258 11.66 35.44 54.60
N SER A 259 12.51 35.52 55.62
CA SER A 259 13.89 35.99 55.48
C SER A 259 14.72 35.06 54.59
N LEU A 260 15.65 35.62 53.82
CA LEU A 260 16.51 34.85 52.93
C LEU A 260 17.60 34.12 53.74
N TYR A 261 17.70 32.80 53.58
CA TYR A 261 18.88 32.04 54.04
C TYR A 261 19.99 32.15 53.01
N TRP A 262 19.74 31.67 51.79
CA TRP A 262 20.70 31.65 50.70
C TRP A 262 19.98 31.66 49.36
N ARG A 263 20.72 31.99 48.30
CA ARG A 263 20.28 31.76 46.91
C ARG A 263 21.45 31.19 46.10
N TYR A 264 21.14 30.28 45.18
CA TYR A 264 22.11 29.62 44.31
C TYR A 264 21.76 29.89 42.84
N LEU A 265 22.74 30.23 42.02
CA LEU A 265 22.53 30.48 40.58
C LEU A 265 22.38 29.15 39.85
N VAL A 266 21.17 28.82 39.39
CA VAL A 266 20.83 27.60 38.64
C VAL A 266 20.72 27.85 37.13
N ALA A 267 21.39 28.89 36.63
CA ALA A 267 21.32 29.32 35.24
C ALA A 267 22.71 29.62 34.67
N PHE A 268 23.04 29.02 33.52
CA PHE A 268 24.13 29.44 32.66
C PHE A 268 23.55 30.09 31.39
N LYS A 269 23.97 31.33 31.10
CA LYS A 269 23.64 32.14 29.90
C LYS A 269 22.14 32.20 29.48
N ASN A 270 21.46 33.25 29.97
CA ASN A 270 20.25 33.87 29.39
C ASN A 270 18.86 33.21 29.57
N GLY A 271 18.48 32.77 30.77
CA GLY A 271 17.09 32.99 31.23
C GLY A 271 16.28 31.80 31.77
N SER A 272 15.59 32.09 32.89
CA SER A 272 14.47 31.37 33.50
C SER A 272 14.69 29.94 34.01
N THR A 273 14.26 29.67 35.24
CA THR A 273 13.90 28.32 35.69
C THR A 273 12.38 28.26 35.94
N THR A 274 11.72 27.25 35.36
CA THR A 274 10.29 26.98 35.59
C THR A 274 10.05 25.67 36.36
N GLY A 275 11.09 24.85 36.56
CA GLY A 275 11.00 23.59 37.29
C GLY A 275 10.91 23.81 38.80
N SER A 276 10.13 22.98 39.50
CA SER A 276 9.99 23.05 40.96
C SER A 276 11.03 22.15 41.66
N PRO A 277 11.67 22.58 42.77
CA PRO A 277 12.81 21.90 43.39
C PRO A 277 12.41 20.67 44.19
N ALA A 278 12.86 19.45 43.85
CA ALA A 278 12.63 18.24 44.64
C ALA A 278 13.59 18.13 45.84
N ILE A 279 13.21 17.38 46.87
CA ILE A 279 13.98 17.20 48.10
C ILE A 279 14.15 15.70 48.35
N GLY A 280 15.39 15.22 48.37
CA GLY A 280 15.75 13.85 48.71
C GLY A 280 15.47 13.50 50.18
N SER A 281 15.52 12.22 50.50
CA SER A 281 15.36 11.74 51.89
C SER A 281 16.47 12.22 52.84
N ASP A 282 17.62 12.58 52.29
CA ASP A 282 18.78 13.18 52.96
C ASP A 282 18.71 14.72 53.03
N GLY A 283 17.70 15.34 52.45
CA GLY A 283 17.54 16.79 52.37
C GLY A 283 18.17 17.44 51.13
N THR A 284 18.86 16.68 50.26
CA THR A 284 19.45 17.20 49.02
C THR A 284 18.38 17.80 48.11
N ILE A 285 18.62 19.00 47.58
CA ILE A 285 17.69 19.71 46.70
C ILE A 285 18.05 19.46 45.24
N TYR A 286 17.10 18.96 44.46
CA TYR A 286 17.24 18.73 43.02
C TYR A 286 16.41 19.70 42.21
N ILE A 287 17.03 20.44 41.29
CA ILE A 287 16.32 21.39 40.43
C ILE A 287 16.86 21.38 39.00
N GLY A 288 15.95 21.34 38.03
CA GLY A 288 16.27 21.46 36.62
C GLY A 288 16.37 22.91 36.17
N SER A 289 17.25 23.17 35.21
CA SER A 289 17.32 24.44 34.49
C SER A 289 16.79 24.32 33.06
N ASN A 290 16.28 25.44 32.52
CA ASN A 290 15.88 25.54 31.12
C ASN A 290 17.07 25.45 30.13
N TYR A 291 18.29 25.16 30.58
CA TYR A 291 19.46 24.93 29.72
C TYR A 291 20.02 23.52 29.82
N GLY A 292 19.24 22.62 30.41
CA GLY A 292 19.57 21.20 30.45
C GLY A 292 20.59 20.83 31.49
N THR A 293 20.56 21.47 32.66
CA THR A 293 21.35 21.06 33.82
C THR A 293 20.43 20.71 34.98
N LEU A 294 20.55 19.50 35.51
CA LEU A 294 20.01 19.13 36.81
C LEU A 294 21.06 19.44 37.87
N TYR A 295 20.72 20.28 38.84
CA TYR A 295 21.57 20.62 39.98
C TYR A 295 21.16 19.80 41.20
N ALA A 296 22.14 19.31 41.95
CA ALA A 296 21.96 18.80 43.30
C ALA A 296 22.68 19.71 44.29
N LEU A 297 21.93 20.27 45.25
CA LEU A 297 22.45 21.18 46.27
C LEU A 297 22.24 20.63 47.68
N SER A 298 23.12 20.94 48.61
CA SER A 298 22.92 20.68 50.03
C SER A 298 21.81 21.58 50.62
N PRO A 299 21.23 21.23 51.78
CA PRO A 299 20.31 22.11 52.51
C PRO A 299 20.86 23.51 52.84
N GLU A 300 22.19 23.63 52.87
CA GLU A 300 22.95 24.85 53.12
C GLU A 300 23.24 25.66 51.84
N GLY A 301 22.88 25.13 50.67
CA GLY A 301 23.00 25.83 49.38
C GLY A 301 24.33 25.59 48.66
N GLU A 302 25.09 24.57 49.06
CA GLU A 302 26.34 24.18 48.40
C GLU A 302 26.05 23.22 47.24
N GLU A 303 26.73 23.40 46.10
CA GLU A 303 26.62 22.45 44.98
C GLU A 303 27.29 21.12 45.32
N LEU A 304 26.53 20.04 45.26
CA LEU A 304 27.03 18.69 45.43
C LEU A 304 27.50 18.12 44.09
N TRP A 305 26.66 18.24 43.06
CA TRP A 305 26.96 17.82 41.69
C TRP A 305 25.97 18.42 40.69
N VAL A 306 26.32 18.35 39.41
CA VAL A 306 25.45 18.69 38.27
C VAL A 306 25.40 17.55 37.25
N PHE A 307 24.26 17.43 36.56
CA PHE A 307 24.07 16.50 35.45
C PHE A 307 23.59 17.26 34.22
N GLU A 308 24.39 17.21 33.15
CA GLU A 308 24.11 17.94 31.90
C GLU A 308 23.41 17.05 30.85
N THR A 309 22.27 17.51 30.35
CA THR A 309 21.52 16.94 29.22
C THR A 309 21.68 17.74 27.94
N ASN A 310 22.15 19.00 28.01
CA ASN A 310 22.17 19.98 26.90
C ASN A 310 20.80 20.25 26.24
N ASN A 311 19.71 19.98 26.97
CA ASN A 311 18.32 19.96 26.51
C ASN A 311 17.42 20.48 27.64
N ASP A 312 16.60 21.52 27.42
CA ASP A 312 15.86 22.22 28.48
C ASP A 312 15.15 21.25 29.45
N ILE A 313 15.42 21.35 30.76
CA ILE A 313 14.68 20.58 31.76
C ILE A 313 13.52 21.44 32.26
N ARG A 314 12.35 21.27 31.65
CA ARG A 314 11.13 22.00 32.02
C ARG A 314 10.25 21.28 33.03
N SER A 315 10.49 19.99 33.22
CA SER A 315 9.80 19.19 34.23
C SER A 315 10.37 19.43 35.62
N SER A 316 9.53 19.21 36.64
CA SER A 316 10.00 19.17 38.03
C SER A 316 10.52 17.75 38.32
N PRO A 317 11.70 17.59 38.94
CA PRO A 317 12.22 16.25 39.24
C PRO A 317 11.32 15.46 40.20
N ALA A 318 11.37 14.14 40.09
CA ALA A 318 10.77 13.18 41.01
C ALA A 318 11.88 12.28 41.58
N VAL A 319 11.84 11.99 42.88
CA VAL A 319 12.89 11.22 43.58
C VAL A 319 12.27 9.95 44.15
N SER A 320 12.85 8.78 43.88
CA SER A 320 12.43 7.52 44.53
C SER A 320 13.00 7.41 45.94
N SER A 321 12.47 6.50 46.76
CA SER A 321 12.98 6.27 48.12
C SER A 321 14.40 5.69 48.15
N SER A 322 14.89 5.13 47.04
CA SER A 322 16.29 4.73 46.85
C SER A 322 17.21 5.89 46.42
N GLY A 323 16.65 7.08 46.17
CA GLY A 323 17.39 8.27 45.76
C GLY A 323 17.62 8.41 44.25
N THR A 324 16.93 7.64 43.40
CA THR A 324 17.00 7.88 41.94
C THR A 324 16.16 9.08 41.57
N ILE A 325 16.71 9.96 40.75
CA ILE A 325 16.08 11.19 40.27
C ILE A 325 15.57 10.96 38.84
N TYR A 326 14.29 11.21 38.63
CA TYR A 326 13.60 11.13 37.34
C TYR A 326 13.16 12.52 36.89
N PHE A 327 13.41 12.85 35.63
CA PHE A 327 12.98 14.10 35.02
C PHE A 327 12.94 13.97 33.49
N SER A 328 12.21 14.88 32.84
CA SER A 328 12.14 14.97 31.38
C SER A 328 12.67 16.30 30.83
N THR A 329 13.10 16.24 29.58
CA THR A 329 13.60 17.37 28.80
C THR A 329 12.62 17.79 27.71
N TYR A 330 12.76 19.00 27.20
CA TYR A 330 11.92 19.56 26.14
C TYR A 330 11.99 18.74 24.83
N GLU A 331 13.09 18.06 24.58
CA GLU A 331 13.33 17.22 23.40
C GLU A 331 12.74 15.81 23.54
N GLY A 332 12.08 15.53 24.68
CA GLY A 332 11.35 14.30 24.91
C GLY A 332 12.14 13.22 25.66
N TYR A 333 13.42 13.45 25.99
CA TYR A 333 14.14 12.50 26.83
C TYR A 333 13.60 12.51 28.26
N VAL A 334 13.35 11.33 28.81
CA VAL A 334 13.14 11.06 30.23
C VAL A 334 14.38 10.39 30.78
N TYR A 335 15.01 11.00 31.77
CA TYR A 335 16.23 10.51 32.41
C TYR A 335 15.93 9.89 33.76
N ALA A 336 16.74 8.89 34.11
CA ALA A 336 16.95 8.43 35.47
C ALA A 336 18.42 8.64 35.83
N VAL A 337 18.68 9.32 36.95
CA VAL A 337 20.00 9.66 37.47
C VAL A 337 20.11 9.13 38.89
N ASN A 338 21.23 8.51 39.23
CA ASN A 338 21.50 8.01 40.58
C ASN A 338 21.73 9.18 41.56
N ALA A 339 21.62 8.92 42.86
CA ALA A 339 21.86 9.93 43.90
C ALA A 339 23.25 10.58 43.85
N ASP A 340 24.24 9.91 43.24
CA ASP A 340 25.60 10.41 43.04
C ASP A 340 25.77 11.27 41.76
N GLY A 341 24.69 11.51 41.02
CA GLY A 341 24.70 12.29 39.77
C GLY A 341 25.03 11.48 38.52
N SER A 342 25.32 10.17 38.63
CA SER A 342 25.60 9.33 37.47
C SER A 342 24.32 8.93 36.70
N LYS A 343 24.37 8.91 35.36
CA LYS A 343 23.24 8.47 34.52
C LYS A 343 22.93 7.00 34.77
N LYS A 344 21.68 6.69 35.10
CA LYS A 344 21.16 5.31 35.23
C LYS A 344 20.59 4.80 33.90
N TRP A 345 19.72 5.57 33.28
CA TRP A 345 19.17 5.31 31.94
C TRP A 345 18.48 6.55 31.38
N HIS A 346 18.10 6.52 30.10
CA HIS A 346 17.21 7.50 29.50
C HIS A 346 16.28 6.83 28.47
N PHE A 347 15.12 7.41 28.26
CA PHE A 347 14.08 6.98 27.31
C PHE A 347 13.69 8.18 26.44
N LEU A 348 13.47 7.99 25.14
CA LEU A 348 13.06 9.08 24.24
C LEU A 348 11.57 8.98 23.93
N MET A 349 10.77 9.92 24.44
CA MET A 349 9.39 10.13 24.01
C MET A 349 9.38 10.83 22.64
N LYS A 350 8.31 10.62 21.86
CA LYS A 350 8.19 11.26 20.53
C LYS A 350 7.85 12.75 20.62
N GLY A 351 7.25 13.21 21.71
CA GLY A 351 6.95 14.62 21.94
C GLY A 351 7.69 15.21 23.14
N SER A 352 7.57 16.52 23.29
CA SER A 352 8.29 17.29 24.29
C SER A 352 7.89 16.97 25.74
N GLY A 353 8.89 16.88 26.62
CA GLY A 353 8.70 16.68 28.06
C GLY A 353 8.42 18.00 28.79
N TYR A 354 7.15 18.22 29.15
CA TYR A 354 6.72 19.29 30.05
C TYR A 354 6.12 18.77 31.36
N SER A 355 5.52 17.58 31.29
CA SER A 355 4.91 16.91 32.43
C SER A 355 6.01 16.50 33.43
N SER A 356 5.72 16.64 34.72
CA SER A 356 6.61 16.12 35.77
C SER A 356 6.34 14.63 35.99
N PRO A 357 7.37 13.78 36.14
CA PRO A 357 7.16 12.35 36.33
C PRO A 357 6.42 12.04 37.64
N ALA A 358 5.62 10.97 37.64
CA ALA A 358 5.06 10.34 38.82
C ALA A 358 5.62 8.92 38.98
N ILE A 359 5.84 8.50 40.23
CA ILE A 359 6.40 7.17 40.55
C ILE A 359 5.28 6.30 41.12
N ALA A 360 4.97 5.19 40.44
CA ALA A 360 3.96 4.23 40.86
C ALA A 360 4.46 3.33 42.00
N ALA A 361 3.55 2.53 42.59
CA ALA A 361 3.86 1.67 43.73
C ALA A 361 4.92 0.58 43.41
N ASP A 362 4.97 0.13 42.16
CA ASP A 362 5.98 -0.81 41.67
C ASP A 362 7.28 -0.13 41.20
N GLY A 363 7.42 1.18 41.45
CA GLY A 363 8.56 2.00 41.05
C GLY A 363 8.51 2.48 39.59
N THR A 364 7.52 2.08 38.80
CA THR A 364 7.44 2.50 37.40
C THR A 364 7.17 4.00 37.28
N VAL A 365 7.77 4.60 36.26
CA VAL A 365 7.65 6.04 36.01
C VAL A 365 6.54 6.28 35.00
N VAL A 366 5.60 7.14 35.37
CA VAL A 366 4.47 7.59 34.54
C VAL A 366 4.66 9.06 34.20
N ILE A 367 4.49 9.44 32.94
CA ILE A 367 4.71 10.81 32.48
C ILE A 367 3.90 11.09 31.20
N ALA A 368 3.46 12.33 30.99
CA ALA A 368 2.91 12.75 29.71
C ALA A 368 3.89 13.56 28.87
N SER A 369 3.67 13.52 27.56
CA SER A 369 4.38 14.34 26.58
C SER A 369 3.41 15.24 25.81
N PHE A 370 3.96 16.32 25.27
CA PHE A 370 3.21 17.34 24.54
C PHE A 370 2.56 16.81 23.24
N ASP A 371 3.04 15.68 22.71
CA ASP A 371 2.39 14.94 21.61
C ASP A 371 1.02 14.34 21.98
N GLY A 372 0.59 14.48 23.24
CA GLY A 372 -0.70 14.03 23.73
C GLY A 372 -0.70 12.61 24.25
N TYR A 373 0.45 11.97 24.41
CA TYR A 373 0.56 10.64 24.99
C TYR A 373 0.96 10.67 26.46
N CYS A 374 0.29 9.86 27.27
CA CYS A 374 0.77 9.42 28.58
C CYS A 374 1.56 8.13 28.40
N TYR A 375 2.73 8.04 29.01
CA TYR A 375 3.62 6.89 28.97
C TYR A 375 3.79 6.31 30.37
N GLY A 376 3.99 4.99 30.46
CA GLY A 376 4.36 4.31 31.70
C GLY A 376 5.32 3.16 31.44
N ASN A 377 5.97 2.67 32.50
CA ASN A 377 6.99 1.61 32.44
C ASN A 377 8.19 1.96 31.53
N LEU A 378 8.65 3.21 31.52
CA LEU A 378 9.68 3.75 30.60
C LEU A 378 11.06 3.07 30.62
N ARG A 379 11.31 2.18 31.59
CA ARG A 379 12.51 1.33 31.63
C ARG A 379 12.35 0.05 30.78
N GLY A 380 11.19 -0.18 30.17
CA GLY A 380 10.79 -1.38 29.46
C GLY A 380 11.34 -1.57 28.05
N THR A 381 11.26 -2.79 27.52
CA THR A 381 11.40 -3.03 26.07
C THR A 381 10.16 -2.51 25.33
N PRO A 382 10.27 -2.10 24.06
CA PRO A 382 9.10 -1.65 23.30
C PRO A 382 8.01 -2.72 23.23
N PRO A 383 6.71 -2.34 23.25
CA PRO A 383 5.62 -3.30 23.15
C PRO A 383 5.67 -4.02 21.79
N THR A 384 5.41 -5.32 21.82
CA THR A 384 5.26 -6.17 20.63
C THR A 384 3.79 -6.34 20.31
N ALA A 385 3.44 -6.20 19.03
CA ALA A 385 2.09 -6.41 18.53
C ALA A 385 1.58 -7.85 18.79
N ILE A 386 0.26 -8.03 18.79
CA ILE A 386 -0.37 -9.34 18.92
C ILE A 386 -0.47 -10.01 17.53
N PRO A 387 -0.14 -11.31 17.38
CA PRO A 387 -0.28 -12.03 16.11
C PRO A 387 -1.72 -11.96 15.54
N PRO A 388 -1.89 -11.69 14.24
CA PRO A 388 -3.20 -11.82 13.58
C PRO A 388 -3.62 -13.30 13.50
N SER A 389 -4.91 -13.55 13.31
CA SER A 389 -5.48 -14.91 13.22
C SER A 389 -6.46 -15.06 12.06
N ASN A 390 -6.95 -16.29 11.82
CA ASN A 390 -7.96 -16.60 10.79
C ASN A 390 -7.57 -16.15 9.38
N LEU A 391 -6.30 -16.31 8.99
CA LEU A 391 -5.84 -15.99 7.65
C LEU A 391 -6.48 -16.98 6.66
N VAL A 392 -7.15 -16.44 5.65
CA VAL A 392 -7.73 -17.18 4.51
C VAL A 392 -7.18 -16.60 3.21
N ALA A 393 -6.80 -17.48 2.28
CA ALA A 393 -6.34 -17.11 0.95
C ALA A 393 -7.34 -17.63 -0.12
N THR A 394 -7.89 -16.73 -0.93
CA THR A 394 -8.90 -17.04 -1.94
C THR A 394 -8.38 -16.67 -3.34
N PRO A 395 -8.33 -17.60 -4.30
CA PRO A 395 -7.90 -17.27 -5.66
C PRO A 395 -8.93 -16.34 -6.33
N ILE A 396 -8.47 -15.29 -7.01
CA ILE A 396 -9.30 -14.37 -7.80
C ILE A 396 -9.13 -14.64 -9.30
N SER A 397 -7.90 -14.81 -9.75
CA SER A 397 -7.55 -15.08 -11.16
C SER A 397 -6.31 -15.97 -11.26
N GLU A 398 -5.95 -16.38 -12.48
CA GLU A 398 -4.69 -17.08 -12.79
C GLU A 398 -3.45 -16.38 -12.16
N THR A 399 -3.52 -15.06 -11.92
CA THR A 399 -2.39 -14.24 -11.47
C THR A 399 -2.65 -13.48 -10.17
N SER A 400 -3.74 -13.75 -9.44
CA SER A 400 -4.05 -13.02 -8.21
C SER A 400 -4.79 -13.82 -7.14
N VAL A 401 -4.51 -13.49 -5.88
CA VAL A 401 -5.09 -14.09 -4.66
C VAL A 401 -5.45 -12.98 -3.69
N ARG A 402 -6.63 -13.05 -3.07
CA ARG A 402 -7.03 -12.22 -1.94
C ARG A 402 -6.75 -12.92 -0.62
N LEU A 403 -6.22 -12.18 0.34
CA LEU A 403 -5.96 -12.58 1.71
C LEU A 403 -6.89 -11.80 2.64
N ASP A 404 -7.50 -12.48 3.59
CA ASP A 404 -8.31 -11.87 4.66
C ASP A 404 -7.87 -12.45 6.02
N TRP A 405 -7.75 -11.61 7.05
CA TRP A 405 -7.36 -12.02 8.41
C TRP A 405 -8.08 -11.20 9.51
N THR A 406 -8.07 -11.71 10.74
CA THR A 406 -8.52 -11.00 11.94
C THR A 406 -7.36 -10.24 12.56
N ASP A 407 -7.57 -8.94 12.79
CA ASP A 407 -6.69 -8.12 13.60
C ASP A 407 -6.96 -8.34 15.10
N ASN A 408 -5.91 -8.69 15.83
CA ASN A 408 -5.95 -8.93 17.28
C ASN A 408 -5.18 -7.86 18.07
N SER A 409 -4.43 -7.00 17.39
CA SER A 409 -3.65 -5.93 18.01
C SER A 409 -4.45 -4.62 17.91
N SER A 410 -4.17 -3.66 18.79
CA SER A 410 -4.92 -2.38 18.82
C SER A 410 -4.02 -1.15 18.68
N ASP A 411 -2.73 -1.40 18.49
CA ASP A 411 -1.65 -0.45 18.63
C ASP A 411 -0.49 -0.72 17.66
N GLU A 412 -0.60 -1.74 16.81
CA GLU A 412 0.37 -2.11 15.79
C GLU A 412 0.55 -0.99 14.75
N TYR A 413 1.72 -0.96 14.12
CA TYR A 413 1.99 -0.03 13.02
C TYR A 413 1.42 -0.56 11.70
N GLY A 414 1.18 -1.86 11.61
CA GLY A 414 0.58 -2.54 10.48
C GLY A 414 0.95 -4.02 10.39
N PHE A 415 0.83 -4.59 9.20
CA PHE A 415 1.04 -6.02 8.96
C PHE A 415 2.07 -6.27 7.86
N ARG A 416 2.82 -7.35 8.01
CA ARG A 416 3.74 -7.88 7.00
C ARG A 416 3.20 -9.19 6.46
N ILE A 417 2.99 -9.23 5.16
CA ILE A 417 2.48 -10.39 4.43
C ILE A 417 3.66 -11.10 3.81
N GLU A 418 3.80 -12.39 4.09
CA GLU A 418 4.83 -13.23 3.51
C GLU A 418 4.22 -14.38 2.71
N ARG A 419 4.90 -14.77 1.64
CA ARG A 419 4.51 -15.85 0.73
C ARG A 419 5.69 -16.76 0.44
N LYS A 420 5.44 -18.06 0.35
CA LYS A 420 6.36 -19.07 -0.20
C LYS A 420 5.70 -19.82 -1.35
N ILE A 421 6.51 -20.43 -2.22
CA ILE A 421 6.06 -21.30 -3.31
C ILE A 421 6.08 -22.75 -2.83
N GLY A 422 4.93 -23.43 -2.87
CA GLY A 422 4.77 -24.80 -2.38
C GLY A 422 4.94 -24.94 -0.86
N ALA A 423 4.72 -26.16 -0.36
CA ALA A 423 4.81 -26.44 1.08
C ALA A 423 6.24 -26.32 1.64
N SER A 424 7.25 -26.65 0.84
CA SER A 424 8.67 -26.68 1.23
C SER A 424 9.47 -25.42 0.85
N GLY A 425 8.81 -24.40 0.29
CA GLY A 425 9.47 -23.15 -0.11
C GLY A 425 9.95 -22.29 1.07
N THR A 426 10.69 -21.23 0.77
CA THR A 426 11.10 -20.21 1.74
C THR A 426 10.17 -18.99 1.65
N TYR A 427 9.81 -18.43 2.80
CA TYR A 427 8.98 -17.23 2.87
C TYR A 427 9.76 -15.98 2.45
N ALA A 428 9.12 -15.14 1.64
CA ALA A 428 9.57 -13.81 1.29
C ALA A 428 8.47 -12.78 1.61
N LEU A 429 8.87 -11.57 2.02
CA LEU A 429 7.96 -10.45 2.21
C LEU A 429 7.38 -10.02 0.87
N VAL A 430 6.05 -9.98 0.79
CA VAL A 430 5.32 -9.56 -0.40
C VAL A 430 4.78 -8.14 -0.25
N ALA A 431 4.30 -7.80 0.95
CA ALA A 431 3.74 -6.49 1.21
C ALA A 431 3.79 -6.10 2.70
N THR A 432 3.72 -4.80 2.94
CA THR A 432 3.47 -4.22 4.26
C THR A 432 2.26 -3.31 4.17
N THR A 433 1.27 -3.50 5.05
CA THR A 433 0.07 -2.67 5.15
C THR A 433 0.12 -1.78 6.39
N GLY A 434 -0.77 -0.80 6.49
CA GLY A 434 -0.93 0.03 7.68
C GLY A 434 -1.73 -0.65 8.79
N ALA A 435 -1.80 0.02 9.95
CA ALA A 435 -2.59 -0.42 11.11
C ALA A 435 -4.06 -0.68 10.77
N ASN A 436 -4.70 -1.61 11.49
CA ASN A 436 -6.11 -2.00 11.34
C ASN A 436 -6.53 -2.57 9.97
N VAL A 437 -5.60 -2.79 9.05
CA VAL A 437 -5.90 -3.43 7.75
C VAL A 437 -6.10 -4.94 7.95
N GLN A 438 -7.18 -5.48 7.39
CA GLN A 438 -7.60 -6.88 7.55
C GLN A 438 -7.66 -7.66 6.22
N THR A 439 -7.25 -7.04 5.11
CA THR A 439 -7.30 -7.66 3.77
C THR A 439 -6.17 -7.17 2.86
N TYR A 440 -5.72 -8.01 1.94
CA TYR A 440 -4.69 -7.69 0.94
C TYR A 440 -4.86 -8.55 -0.32
N THR A 441 -4.72 -7.95 -1.51
CA THR A 441 -4.71 -8.69 -2.78
C THR A 441 -3.29 -8.76 -3.33
N ASP A 442 -2.78 -9.98 -3.47
CA ASP A 442 -1.50 -10.28 -4.12
C ASP A 442 -1.73 -10.49 -5.62
N THR A 443 -0.91 -9.87 -6.46
CA THR A 443 -1.06 -9.84 -7.92
C THR A 443 0.26 -10.16 -8.62
N GLY A 444 0.21 -10.54 -9.90
CA GLY A 444 1.41 -10.93 -10.65
C GLY A 444 1.91 -12.35 -10.30
N LEU A 445 1.00 -13.21 -9.83
CA LEU A 445 1.29 -14.60 -9.51
C LEU A 445 1.42 -15.44 -10.79
N GLN A 446 2.19 -16.52 -10.72
CA GLN A 446 2.22 -17.55 -11.75
C GLN A 446 0.92 -18.38 -11.74
N SER A 447 0.35 -18.60 -12.93
CA SER A 447 -0.81 -19.47 -13.17
C SER A 447 -0.57 -20.91 -12.73
N GLY A 448 -1.57 -21.57 -12.14
CA GLY A 448 -1.52 -22.96 -11.67
C GLY A 448 -0.53 -23.23 -10.52
N GLN A 449 0.02 -22.19 -9.89
CA GLN A 449 1.07 -22.33 -8.88
C GLN A 449 0.48 -22.37 -7.47
N ASN A 450 0.98 -23.30 -6.66
CA ASN A 450 0.68 -23.35 -5.24
C ASN A 450 1.53 -22.34 -4.46
N TYR A 451 0.87 -21.50 -3.67
CA TYR A 451 1.45 -20.53 -2.75
C TYR A 451 0.96 -20.82 -1.33
N VAL A 452 1.78 -20.43 -0.36
CA VAL A 452 1.39 -20.46 1.06
C VAL A 452 1.69 -19.12 1.67
N TYR A 453 0.69 -18.53 2.33
CA TYR A 453 0.78 -17.21 2.95
C TYR A 453 0.83 -17.30 4.47
N ARG A 454 1.44 -16.30 5.09
CA ARG A 454 1.35 -16.00 6.52
C ARG A 454 1.45 -14.50 6.75
N VAL A 455 0.87 -14.01 7.83
CA VAL A 455 0.87 -12.58 8.17
C VAL A 455 1.34 -12.40 9.60
N CYS A 456 2.17 -11.40 9.87
CA CYS A 456 2.46 -10.94 11.23
C CYS A 456 2.11 -9.46 11.37
N ALA A 457 1.75 -9.04 12.58
CA ALA A 457 1.66 -7.63 12.92
C ALA A 457 3.06 -7.12 13.29
N PHE A 458 3.32 -5.81 13.15
CA PHE A 458 4.59 -5.24 13.60
C PHE A 458 4.43 -3.92 14.32
N GLN A 459 5.39 -3.65 15.21
CA GLN A 459 5.45 -2.43 16.00
C GLN A 459 6.91 -2.04 16.28
N GLU A 460 7.10 -1.10 17.20
CA GLU A 460 8.41 -0.64 17.65
C GLU A 460 9.25 -1.79 18.24
N GLY A 461 8.61 -2.77 18.89
CA GLY A 461 9.26 -3.98 19.40
C GLY A 461 9.60 -5.04 18.34
N GLY A 462 9.29 -4.79 17.07
CA GLY A 462 9.50 -5.74 15.97
C GLY A 462 8.22 -6.47 15.55
N ASN A 463 8.39 -7.64 14.92
CA ASN A 463 7.29 -8.47 14.47
C ASN A 463 6.68 -9.27 15.62
N SER A 464 5.36 -9.44 15.59
CA SER A 464 4.68 -10.46 16.37
C SER A 464 4.97 -11.87 15.80
N GLY A 465 4.46 -12.90 16.47
CA GLY A 465 4.30 -14.22 15.84
C GLY A 465 3.41 -14.14 14.59
N TYR A 466 3.51 -15.13 13.72
CA TYR A 466 2.69 -15.19 12.50
C TYR A 466 1.30 -15.81 12.77
N SER A 467 0.35 -15.50 11.90
CA SER A 467 -0.95 -16.18 11.77
C SER A 467 -0.78 -17.68 11.43
N ASN A 468 -1.91 -18.39 11.30
CA ASN A 468 -1.92 -19.67 10.60
C ASN A 468 -1.37 -19.53 9.17
N GLU A 469 -0.81 -20.61 8.63
CA GLU A 469 -0.49 -20.68 7.20
C GLU A 469 -1.79 -20.84 6.39
N ALA A 470 -1.85 -20.17 5.23
CA ALA A 470 -2.97 -20.25 4.29
C ALA A 470 -2.48 -20.71 2.91
N PRO A 471 -2.58 -22.01 2.57
CA PRO A 471 -2.22 -22.52 1.25
C PRO A 471 -3.32 -22.20 0.22
N VAL A 472 -2.92 -21.88 -1.00
CA VAL A 472 -3.82 -21.64 -2.14
C VAL A 472 -3.12 -21.98 -3.44
N THR A 473 -3.86 -22.46 -4.44
CA THR A 473 -3.34 -22.67 -5.80
C THR A 473 -4.09 -21.74 -6.73
N THR A 474 -3.37 -20.93 -7.52
CA THR A 474 -4.00 -20.11 -8.56
C THR A 474 -4.63 -21.02 -9.62
N PRO A 475 -5.72 -20.60 -10.28
CA PRO A 475 -6.25 -21.29 -11.45
C PRO A 475 -5.14 -21.54 -12.48
N GLY A 476 -5.16 -22.70 -13.12
CA GLY A 476 -4.27 -23.03 -14.24
C GLY A 476 -4.74 -22.37 -15.54
N LEU A 477 -4.01 -22.63 -16.63
CA LEU A 477 -4.31 -22.08 -17.96
C LEU A 477 -5.71 -22.48 -18.42
N GLU A 478 -6.61 -21.50 -18.57
CA GLU A 478 -7.99 -21.75 -19.01
C GLU A 478 -8.05 -22.11 -20.50
N ALA A 479 -8.96 -23.03 -20.85
CA ALA A 479 -9.21 -23.41 -22.23
C ALA A 479 -10.08 -22.37 -22.95
N PRO A 480 -9.81 -22.09 -24.23
CA PRO A 480 -10.72 -21.30 -25.06
C PRO A 480 -12.06 -22.03 -25.20
N MET A 481 -13.12 -21.28 -25.50
CA MET A 481 -14.47 -21.81 -25.69
C MET A 481 -15.15 -21.21 -26.91
N ASP A 482 -16.35 -21.68 -27.22
CA ASP A 482 -17.19 -21.17 -28.31
C ASP A 482 -16.47 -21.17 -29.67
N LEU A 483 -15.70 -22.23 -29.95
CA LEU A 483 -15.07 -22.41 -31.25
C LEU A 483 -16.16 -22.56 -32.32
N VAL A 484 -16.05 -21.77 -33.38
CA VAL A 484 -16.91 -21.82 -34.57
C VAL A 484 -16.04 -21.97 -35.83
N ALA A 485 -16.39 -22.90 -36.72
CA ALA A 485 -15.76 -23.11 -38.02
C ALA A 485 -16.73 -22.75 -39.16
N THR A 486 -16.38 -21.74 -39.96
CA THR A 486 -17.24 -21.22 -41.04
C THR A 486 -16.60 -21.49 -42.40
N PRO A 487 -17.19 -22.32 -43.28
CA PRO A 487 -16.70 -22.47 -44.64
C PRO A 487 -16.95 -21.18 -45.43
N ILE A 488 -15.89 -20.63 -46.02
CA ILE A 488 -15.95 -19.40 -46.82
C ILE A 488 -15.89 -19.70 -48.31
N SER A 489 -15.16 -20.74 -48.70
CA SER A 489 -15.05 -21.19 -50.10
C SER A 489 -14.52 -22.63 -50.17
N ALA A 490 -14.31 -23.12 -51.39
CA ALA A 490 -13.66 -24.39 -51.66
C ALA A 490 -12.24 -24.52 -51.09
N THR A 491 -11.58 -23.39 -50.78
CA THR A 491 -10.18 -23.36 -50.30
C THR A 491 -10.00 -22.53 -49.03
N ARG A 492 -11.08 -22.22 -48.30
CA ARG A 492 -10.99 -21.45 -47.04
C ARG A 492 -12.06 -21.81 -46.02
N VAL A 493 -11.62 -22.03 -44.78
CA VAL A 493 -12.48 -22.07 -43.57
C VAL A 493 -11.97 -21.05 -42.57
N ASP A 494 -12.86 -20.21 -42.03
CA ASP A 494 -12.55 -19.26 -40.96
C ASP A 494 -12.98 -19.80 -39.60
N LEU A 495 -12.10 -19.69 -38.61
CA LEU A 495 -12.31 -20.07 -37.22
C LEU A 495 -12.43 -18.84 -36.33
N SER A 496 -13.30 -18.90 -35.32
CA SER A 496 -13.34 -17.94 -34.21
C SER A 496 -13.58 -18.63 -32.87
N TRP A 497 -13.08 -18.07 -31.77
CA TRP A 497 -13.26 -18.59 -30.40
C TRP A 497 -13.19 -17.47 -29.34
N THR A 498 -13.63 -17.77 -28.13
CA THR A 498 -13.52 -16.89 -26.95
C THR A 498 -12.23 -17.20 -26.17
N ASP A 499 -11.41 -16.18 -25.95
CA ASP A 499 -10.28 -16.23 -25.04
C ASP A 499 -10.73 -16.11 -23.58
N ARG A 500 -10.13 -16.92 -22.71
CA ARG A 500 -10.40 -17.00 -21.28
C ARG A 500 -9.15 -16.97 -20.42
N SER A 501 -7.98 -17.10 -21.04
CA SER A 501 -6.72 -17.02 -20.31
C SER A 501 -6.19 -15.59 -20.43
N SER A 502 -5.31 -15.22 -19.50
CA SER A 502 -4.57 -13.95 -19.57
C SER A 502 -3.06 -14.18 -19.47
N THR A 503 -2.67 -15.45 -19.51
CA THR A 503 -1.31 -15.92 -19.29
C THR A 503 -0.83 -16.87 -20.40
N GLU A 504 -1.67 -17.10 -21.41
CA GLU A 504 -1.32 -17.84 -22.61
C GLU A 504 -0.30 -17.08 -23.45
N LEU A 505 0.53 -17.82 -24.18
CA LEU A 505 1.40 -17.28 -25.23
C LEU A 505 0.71 -17.33 -26.61
N GLY A 506 -0.50 -17.87 -26.64
CA GLY A 506 -1.37 -17.96 -27.80
C GLY A 506 -2.12 -19.29 -27.86
N PHE A 507 -2.53 -19.66 -29.07
CA PHE A 507 -3.40 -20.82 -29.30
C PHE A 507 -2.83 -21.78 -30.33
N LYS A 508 -3.01 -23.08 -30.08
CA LYS A 508 -2.73 -24.16 -31.03
C LYS A 508 -4.04 -24.59 -31.67
N ILE A 509 -4.08 -24.52 -33.00
CA ILE A 509 -5.22 -24.96 -33.81
C ILE A 509 -4.90 -26.34 -34.37
N GLU A 510 -5.77 -27.30 -34.11
CA GLU A 510 -5.68 -28.64 -34.65
C GLU A 510 -6.88 -28.94 -35.55
N ARG A 511 -6.64 -29.74 -36.60
CA ARG A 511 -7.63 -30.13 -37.60
C ARG A 511 -7.61 -31.61 -37.91
N ALA A 512 -8.77 -32.21 -38.17
CA ALA A 512 -8.94 -33.57 -38.69
C ALA A 512 -9.90 -33.58 -39.90
N LYS A 513 -9.89 -34.64 -40.74
CA LYS A 513 -10.78 -34.77 -41.91
C LYS A 513 -12.07 -35.56 -41.62
N GLY A 514 -12.08 -36.30 -40.53
CA GLY A 514 -13.21 -37.06 -40.04
C GLY A 514 -13.34 -36.95 -38.52
N PRO A 515 -14.51 -37.23 -37.95
CA PRO A 515 -14.78 -37.10 -36.52
C PRO A 515 -14.01 -38.12 -35.66
N SER A 516 -13.46 -39.17 -36.29
CA SER A 516 -12.64 -40.20 -35.64
C SER A 516 -11.17 -40.16 -36.08
N ASP A 517 -10.80 -39.18 -36.91
CA ASP A 517 -9.43 -39.05 -37.40
C ASP A 517 -8.53 -38.39 -36.35
N ILE A 518 -7.23 -38.63 -36.47
CA ILE A 518 -6.24 -38.01 -35.59
C ILE A 518 -6.12 -36.54 -35.96
N PHE A 519 -6.45 -35.66 -35.02
CA PHE A 519 -6.21 -34.22 -35.12
C PHE A 519 -4.71 -33.92 -35.29
N GLN A 520 -4.40 -33.12 -36.31
CA GLN A 520 -3.06 -32.62 -36.61
C GLN A 520 -3.00 -31.12 -36.31
N GLN A 521 -1.94 -30.65 -35.67
CA GLN A 521 -1.74 -29.21 -35.49
C GLN A 521 -1.45 -28.55 -36.83
N ILE A 522 -2.26 -27.57 -37.22
CA ILE A 522 -2.12 -26.85 -38.50
C ILE A 522 -1.56 -25.45 -38.33
N ALA A 523 -1.71 -24.85 -37.13
CA ALA A 523 -1.26 -23.50 -36.88
C ALA A 523 -1.02 -23.24 -35.39
N VAL A 524 -0.22 -22.22 -35.13
CA VAL A 524 -0.06 -21.57 -33.84
C VAL A 524 -0.25 -20.08 -34.06
N VAL A 525 -1.13 -19.46 -33.28
CA VAL A 525 -1.35 -18.01 -33.29
C VAL A 525 -0.82 -17.39 -31.99
N GLY A 526 -0.58 -16.08 -32.00
CA GLY A 526 -0.08 -15.34 -30.85
C GLY A 526 -1.12 -15.13 -29.74
N THR A 527 -0.70 -14.41 -28.69
CA THR A 527 -1.52 -14.02 -27.54
C THR A 527 -2.78 -13.25 -27.96
N ASP A 528 -3.87 -13.42 -27.21
CA ASP A 528 -5.16 -12.73 -27.41
C ASP A 528 -5.81 -12.93 -28.81
N ILE A 529 -5.24 -13.78 -29.68
CA ILE A 529 -5.82 -14.05 -31.00
C ILE A 529 -7.03 -14.97 -30.83
N THR A 530 -8.16 -14.52 -31.38
CA THR A 530 -9.47 -15.19 -31.27
C THR A 530 -10.02 -15.65 -32.61
N SER A 531 -9.20 -15.64 -33.68
CA SER A 531 -9.60 -16.10 -35.01
C SER A 531 -8.43 -16.63 -35.85
N PHE A 532 -8.74 -17.49 -36.83
CA PHE A 532 -7.76 -18.07 -37.75
C PHE A 532 -8.41 -18.48 -39.09
N SER A 533 -7.76 -18.21 -40.23
CA SER A 533 -8.22 -18.67 -41.54
C SER A 533 -7.38 -19.85 -42.03
N ASP A 534 -8.00 -21.01 -42.20
CA ASP A 534 -7.38 -22.18 -42.80
C ASP A 534 -7.54 -22.15 -44.33
N LEU A 535 -6.45 -21.79 -45.01
CA LEU A 535 -6.36 -21.74 -46.47
C LEU A 535 -5.81 -23.04 -47.09
N SER A 536 -5.50 -24.04 -46.27
CA SER A 536 -4.91 -25.31 -46.70
C SER A 536 -5.97 -26.39 -46.99
N VAL A 537 -7.25 -26.02 -46.95
CA VAL A 537 -8.38 -26.93 -47.13
C VAL A 537 -8.61 -27.24 -48.62
N ALA A 538 -8.96 -28.48 -48.89
CA ALA A 538 -9.33 -28.96 -50.22
C ALA A 538 -10.84 -28.82 -50.49
N PRO A 539 -11.27 -28.61 -51.76
CA PRO A 539 -12.67 -28.54 -52.14
C PRO A 539 -13.49 -29.77 -51.71
N ALA A 540 -14.79 -29.56 -51.49
CA ALA A 540 -15.77 -30.61 -51.16
C ALA A 540 -15.33 -31.56 -50.02
N THR A 541 -14.55 -31.07 -49.06
CA THR A 541 -13.95 -31.87 -47.99
C THR A 541 -14.43 -31.39 -46.61
N ASN A 542 -14.70 -32.34 -45.70
CA ASN A 542 -15.02 -32.05 -44.31
C ASN A 542 -13.74 -31.80 -43.49
N TYR A 543 -13.81 -30.82 -42.58
CA TYR A 543 -12.75 -30.53 -41.61
C TYR A 543 -13.35 -30.29 -40.22
N TYR A 544 -12.75 -30.91 -39.21
CA TYR A 544 -13.05 -30.75 -37.79
C TYR A 544 -11.92 -29.98 -37.13
N TYR A 545 -12.24 -29.05 -36.23
CA TYR A 545 -11.30 -28.17 -35.57
C TYR A 545 -11.45 -28.22 -34.06
N ARG A 546 -10.32 -28.01 -33.38
CA ARG A 546 -10.27 -27.74 -31.94
C ARG A 546 -9.10 -26.82 -31.61
N VAL A 547 -9.26 -26.00 -30.58
CA VAL A 547 -8.27 -25.01 -30.18
C VAL A 547 -7.91 -25.21 -28.71
N ARG A 548 -6.66 -24.95 -28.34
CA ARG A 548 -6.23 -24.90 -26.93
C ARG A 548 -5.26 -23.75 -26.70
N ALA A 549 -5.33 -23.14 -25.53
CA ALA A 549 -4.33 -22.19 -25.07
C ALA A 549 -3.04 -22.94 -24.72
N TYR A 550 -1.90 -22.29 -24.89
CA TYR A 550 -0.62 -22.82 -24.42
C TYR A 550 0.22 -21.74 -23.75
N ASP A 551 1.09 -22.15 -22.84
CA ASP A 551 2.18 -21.32 -22.33
C ASP A 551 3.53 -22.02 -22.57
N ALA A 552 4.61 -21.49 -21.98
CA ALA A 552 5.96 -22.03 -22.16
C ALA A 552 6.12 -23.51 -21.78
N THR A 553 5.25 -24.04 -20.91
CA THR A 553 5.41 -25.37 -20.31
C THR A 553 4.15 -26.24 -20.33
N ARG A 554 2.99 -25.67 -20.64
CA ARG A 554 1.67 -26.32 -20.48
C ARG A 554 0.78 -26.04 -21.69
N ASN A 555 -0.25 -26.88 -21.82
CA ASN A 555 -1.42 -26.56 -22.64
C ASN A 555 -2.67 -26.67 -21.75
N SER A 556 -3.69 -25.87 -22.04
CA SER A 556 -5.02 -26.05 -21.49
C SER A 556 -5.65 -27.35 -22.01
N SER A 557 -6.83 -27.69 -21.50
CA SER A 557 -7.74 -28.57 -22.24
C SER A 557 -8.15 -27.92 -23.58
N TYR A 558 -8.70 -28.70 -24.49
CA TYR A 558 -9.25 -28.16 -25.75
C TYR A 558 -10.58 -27.43 -25.51
N SER A 559 -10.91 -26.54 -26.44
CA SER A 559 -12.25 -25.99 -26.66
C SER A 559 -13.26 -27.11 -26.99
N ASN A 560 -14.51 -26.72 -27.22
CA ASN A 560 -15.41 -27.55 -28.02
C ASN A 560 -14.80 -27.82 -29.41
N GLU A 561 -15.16 -28.94 -30.01
CA GLU A 561 -14.86 -29.21 -31.42
C GLU A 561 -15.97 -28.59 -32.28
N ASP A 562 -15.61 -28.08 -33.46
CA ASP A 562 -16.57 -27.65 -34.49
C ASP A 562 -16.07 -28.05 -35.89
N TRP A 563 -16.95 -28.04 -36.91
CA TRP A 563 -16.61 -28.56 -38.23
C TRP A 563 -17.21 -27.76 -39.38
N ALA A 564 -16.58 -27.87 -40.55
CA ALA A 564 -17.00 -27.22 -41.79
C ALA A 564 -16.83 -28.14 -43.00
N LEU A 565 -17.76 -28.04 -43.96
CA LEU A 565 -17.65 -28.62 -45.30
C LEU A 565 -17.31 -27.49 -46.28
N THR A 566 -16.17 -27.58 -46.95
CA THR A 566 -15.79 -26.62 -48.00
C THR A 566 -16.62 -26.80 -49.27
N ASP A 567 -16.85 -25.72 -50.01
CA ASP A 567 -17.53 -25.77 -51.31
C ASP A 567 -16.76 -26.58 -52.37
N GLY A 568 -17.40 -26.92 -53.49
CA GLY A 568 -16.72 -27.44 -54.68
C GLY A 568 -16.03 -26.32 -55.49
N MET A 569 -14.99 -26.63 -56.27
CA MET A 569 -14.30 -25.65 -57.12
C MET A 569 -14.91 -25.59 -58.53
N ASP A 570 -15.18 -24.37 -59.03
CA ASP A 570 -15.58 -24.12 -60.43
C ASP A 570 -14.35 -24.22 -61.36
N PHE A 571 -14.43 -25.05 -62.40
CA PHE A 571 -13.34 -25.30 -63.37
C PHE A 571 -13.33 -24.31 -64.55
N SER A 572 -14.13 -23.24 -64.50
CA SER A 572 -14.19 -22.21 -65.53
C SER A 572 -12.85 -21.48 -65.72
N GLU A 573 -12.57 -21.14 -66.98
CA GLU A 573 -11.34 -20.46 -67.37
C GLU A 573 -11.39 -18.96 -67.08
N VAL A 574 -10.30 -18.43 -66.53
CA VAL A 574 -10.12 -16.98 -66.39
C VAL A 574 -9.30 -16.46 -67.56
N LEU A 575 -9.99 -15.90 -68.55
CA LEU A 575 -9.39 -15.22 -69.71
C LEU A 575 -9.31 -13.69 -69.50
N LEU A 576 -10.14 -13.16 -68.61
CA LEU A 576 -10.28 -11.73 -68.33
C LEU A 576 -10.61 -11.55 -66.84
N GLY A 577 -10.00 -10.57 -66.20
CA GLY A 577 -10.27 -10.23 -64.80
C GLY A 577 -11.40 -9.21 -64.63
N ASN A 578 -11.43 -8.51 -63.50
CA ASN A 578 -12.47 -7.54 -63.19
C ASN A 578 -12.42 -6.34 -64.15
N THR A 579 -13.49 -6.15 -64.94
CA THR A 579 -13.60 -5.07 -65.94
C THR A 579 -14.07 -3.73 -65.37
N GLN A 580 -14.45 -3.68 -64.10
CA GLN A 580 -14.96 -2.48 -63.45
C GLN A 580 -13.84 -1.52 -63.00
N ARG A 581 -12.59 -1.99 -62.94
CA ARG A 581 -11.42 -1.19 -62.56
C ARG A 581 -10.43 -1.04 -63.71
N PRO A 582 -9.74 0.10 -63.82
CA PRO A 582 -8.72 0.32 -64.85
C PRO A 582 -7.43 -0.45 -64.50
N TRP A 583 -7.53 -1.76 -64.37
CA TRP A 583 -6.47 -2.65 -63.94
C TRP A 583 -6.09 -3.62 -65.04
N ILE A 584 -4.79 -3.90 -65.16
CA ILE A 584 -4.21 -4.84 -66.13
C ILE A 584 -3.19 -5.71 -65.40
N ALA A 585 -3.23 -7.03 -65.64
CA ALA A 585 -2.19 -7.94 -65.17
C ALA A 585 -1.18 -8.22 -66.28
N LEU A 586 0.08 -7.89 -66.02
CA LEU A 586 1.21 -8.42 -66.78
C LEU A 586 1.59 -9.76 -66.16
N THR A 587 1.62 -10.82 -66.97
CA THR A 587 1.92 -12.17 -66.50
C THR A 587 3.07 -12.78 -67.27
N PHE A 588 3.90 -13.56 -66.58
CA PHE A 588 5.13 -14.09 -67.11
C PHE A 588 5.23 -15.60 -66.95
N ASP A 589 5.33 -16.31 -68.06
CA ASP A 589 5.57 -17.75 -68.06
C ASP A 589 7.08 -18.01 -68.07
N ALA A 590 7.53 -18.92 -67.20
CA ALA A 590 8.90 -19.41 -67.17
C ALA A 590 8.89 -20.92 -67.39
N GLY A 591 8.90 -21.32 -68.66
CA GLY A 591 8.93 -22.72 -69.10
C GLY A 591 10.17 -23.46 -68.62
N THR A 592 11.20 -23.60 -69.44
CA THR A 592 12.44 -24.32 -69.06
C THR A 592 13.71 -23.46 -69.12
N ALA A 593 13.61 -22.24 -69.64
CA ALA A 593 14.73 -21.31 -69.77
C ALA A 593 14.91 -20.41 -68.54
N ALA A 594 16.10 -19.81 -68.41
CA ALA A 594 16.45 -18.99 -67.27
C ALA A 594 15.72 -17.65 -67.22
N ILE A 595 15.22 -17.26 -66.03
CA ILE A 595 14.58 -15.98 -65.79
C ILE A 595 15.64 -14.90 -65.82
N ARG A 596 15.38 -13.81 -66.53
CA ARG A 596 16.35 -12.73 -66.69
C ARG A 596 16.30 -11.77 -65.50
N SER A 597 17.44 -11.55 -64.85
CA SER A 597 17.55 -10.62 -63.72
C SER A 597 17.32 -9.14 -64.11
N GLY A 598 17.61 -8.77 -65.37
CA GLY A 598 17.35 -7.44 -65.91
C GLY A 598 15.86 -7.11 -65.91
N LEU A 599 15.02 -8.06 -66.31
CA LEU A 599 13.56 -7.94 -66.24
C LEU A 599 13.05 -7.71 -64.81
N LEU A 600 13.52 -8.48 -63.83
CA LEU A 600 13.16 -8.29 -62.42
C LEU A 600 13.59 -6.92 -61.90
N THR A 601 14.77 -6.45 -62.33
CA THR A 601 15.27 -5.10 -61.98
C THR A 601 14.35 -4.01 -62.54
N ILE A 602 13.94 -4.11 -63.81
CA ILE A 602 12.99 -3.17 -64.42
C ILE A 602 11.68 -3.12 -63.64
N LEU A 603 11.11 -4.28 -63.26
CA LEU A 603 9.87 -4.34 -62.49
C LEU A 603 10.00 -3.67 -61.13
N ARG A 604 11.10 -3.97 -60.40
CA ARG A 604 11.39 -3.39 -59.09
C ARG A 604 11.57 -1.88 -59.14
N GLU A 605 12.37 -1.39 -60.08
CA GLU A 605 12.63 0.04 -60.26
C GLU A 605 11.36 0.81 -60.66
N ASN A 606 10.48 0.17 -61.43
CA ASN A 606 9.20 0.74 -61.81
C ASN A 606 8.08 0.50 -60.78
N LYS A 607 8.33 -0.24 -59.70
CA LYS A 607 7.33 -0.61 -58.68
C LYS A 607 6.07 -1.23 -59.30
N VAL A 608 6.28 -2.22 -60.17
CA VAL A 608 5.20 -2.95 -60.85
C VAL A 608 5.18 -4.38 -60.31
N TYR A 609 3.99 -4.87 -60.00
CA TYR A 609 3.77 -6.18 -59.41
C TYR A 609 3.01 -7.03 -60.43
N CYS A 610 3.38 -8.30 -60.52
CA CYS A 610 3.04 -9.16 -61.65
C CYS A 610 2.81 -10.57 -61.13
N THR A 611 2.23 -11.42 -61.97
CA THR A 611 2.11 -12.84 -61.67
C THR A 611 3.05 -13.66 -62.55
N PHE A 612 3.90 -14.45 -61.91
CA PHE A 612 4.83 -15.36 -62.57
C PHE A 612 4.32 -16.80 -62.48
N PHE A 613 4.42 -17.54 -63.57
CA PHE A 613 4.12 -18.97 -63.64
C PHE A 613 5.42 -19.74 -63.93
N PRO A 614 6.27 -19.99 -62.92
CA PRO A 614 7.46 -20.82 -63.08
C PRO A 614 7.14 -22.31 -63.04
N THR A 615 7.96 -23.08 -63.75
CA THR A 615 7.98 -24.53 -63.60
C THR A 615 8.79 -24.96 -62.37
N GLY A 616 8.56 -26.19 -61.91
CA GLY A 616 9.40 -26.81 -60.88
C GLY A 616 10.87 -26.95 -61.32
N VAL A 617 11.13 -27.31 -62.59
CA VAL A 617 12.48 -27.41 -63.16
C VAL A 617 13.21 -26.07 -63.13
N VAL A 618 12.56 -24.97 -63.55
CA VAL A 618 13.18 -23.63 -63.49
C VAL A 618 13.46 -23.25 -62.04
N THR A 619 12.51 -23.53 -61.13
CA THR A 619 12.67 -23.23 -59.69
C THR A 619 13.87 -23.95 -59.08
N LEU A 620 14.06 -25.24 -59.37
CA LEU A 620 15.22 -26.00 -58.89
C LEU A 620 16.55 -25.45 -59.45
N SER A 621 16.54 -24.99 -60.70
CA SER A 621 17.75 -24.44 -61.33
C SER A 621 18.10 -23.03 -60.84
N GLN A 622 17.09 -22.24 -60.41
CA GLN A 622 17.21 -20.82 -60.08
C GLN A 622 16.43 -20.44 -58.81
N PRO A 623 16.64 -21.11 -57.66
CA PRO A 623 15.86 -20.86 -56.45
C PRO A 623 15.99 -19.42 -55.93
N GLY A 624 17.16 -18.80 -56.08
CA GLY A 624 17.38 -17.41 -55.68
C GLY A 624 16.57 -16.40 -56.48
N GLN A 625 16.24 -16.68 -57.74
CA GLN A 625 15.37 -15.79 -58.53
C GLN A 625 13.90 -15.97 -58.14
N ILE A 626 13.46 -17.19 -57.84
CA ILE A 626 12.09 -17.43 -57.33
C ILE A 626 11.91 -16.77 -55.96
N GLN A 627 12.93 -16.87 -55.09
CA GLN A 627 12.95 -16.16 -53.82
C GLN A 627 12.90 -14.64 -54.03
N GLN A 628 13.64 -14.10 -54.99
CA GLN A 628 13.60 -12.67 -55.30
C GLN A 628 12.24 -12.22 -55.85
N ILE A 629 11.61 -13.02 -56.72
CA ILE A 629 10.27 -12.73 -57.25
C ILE A 629 9.26 -12.61 -56.11
N ALA A 630 9.27 -13.55 -55.17
CA ALA A 630 8.42 -13.50 -53.99
C ALA A 630 8.76 -12.29 -53.08
N ALA A 631 10.05 -12.07 -52.80
CA ALA A 631 10.50 -10.97 -51.96
C ALA A 631 10.19 -9.57 -52.54
N ASP A 632 10.15 -9.44 -53.87
CA ASP A 632 9.74 -8.22 -54.56
C ASP A 632 8.21 -8.02 -54.56
N GLY A 633 7.44 -8.94 -53.98
CA GLY A 633 5.98 -8.87 -53.85
C GLY A 633 5.21 -9.35 -55.07
N HIS A 634 5.85 -10.03 -56.01
CA HIS A 634 5.14 -10.63 -57.14
C HIS A 634 4.39 -11.89 -56.70
N HIS A 635 3.26 -12.17 -57.36
CA HIS A 635 2.50 -13.39 -57.11
C HIS A 635 3.09 -14.58 -57.88
N LEU A 636 3.13 -15.77 -57.26
CA LEU A 636 3.61 -17.01 -57.87
C LEU A 636 2.44 -17.96 -58.17
N GLY A 637 2.26 -18.29 -59.44
CA GLY A 637 1.35 -19.33 -59.92
C GLY A 637 2.09 -20.59 -60.35
N ASN A 638 1.34 -21.66 -60.62
CA ASN A 638 1.89 -22.96 -60.98
C ASN A 638 1.95 -23.14 -62.51
N HIS A 639 3.08 -23.62 -63.03
CA HIS A 639 3.27 -23.92 -64.45
C HIS A 639 3.73 -25.35 -64.72
N THR A 640 3.40 -26.30 -63.83
CA THR A 640 3.82 -27.72 -63.86
C THR A 640 5.31 -27.93 -63.60
N TYR A 641 5.72 -29.17 -63.41
CA TYR A 641 7.08 -29.48 -62.98
C TYR A 641 8.06 -29.35 -64.15
N ASP A 642 7.81 -30.05 -65.27
CA ASP A 642 8.73 -30.16 -66.41
C ASP A 642 8.13 -29.72 -67.76
N HIS A 643 7.04 -28.95 -67.73
CA HIS A 643 6.43 -28.31 -68.90
C HIS A 643 5.86 -29.28 -69.98
N PRO A 644 5.10 -30.33 -69.62
CA PRO A 644 4.53 -31.30 -70.58
C PRO A 644 3.26 -30.78 -71.28
N ASP A 645 2.85 -31.41 -72.39
CA ASP A 645 1.48 -31.28 -72.88
C ASP A 645 0.54 -32.09 -71.99
N LEU A 646 -0.27 -31.40 -71.19
CA LEU A 646 -1.11 -32.05 -70.18
C LEU A 646 -2.25 -32.88 -70.77
N ARG A 647 -2.58 -32.69 -72.06
CA ARG A 647 -3.63 -33.47 -72.71
C ARG A 647 -3.23 -34.94 -72.91
N ASP A 648 -1.94 -35.24 -72.82
CA ASP A 648 -1.38 -36.59 -72.94
C ASP A 648 -1.25 -37.30 -71.57
N LEU A 649 -1.66 -36.67 -70.47
CA LEU A 649 -1.48 -37.17 -69.11
C LEU A 649 -2.82 -37.56 -68.44
N SER A 650 -2.76 -38.47 -67.45
CA SER A 650 -3.90 -38.78 -66.58
C SER A 650 -4.13 -37.71 -65.51
N ALA A 651 -5.30 -37.70 -64.88
CA ALA A 651 -5.63 -36.76 -63.80
C ALA A 651 -4.65 -36.84 -62.62
N GLU A 652 -4.20 -38.05 -62.27
CA GLU A 652 -3.22 -38.28 -61.20
C GLU A 652 -1.84 -37.74 -61.59
N GLN A 653 -1.43 -37.90 -62.85
CA GLN A 653 -0.17 -37.35 -63.36
C GLN A 653 -0.20 -35.82 -63.39
N ILE A 654 -1.34 -35.22 -63.75
CA ILE A 654 -1.56 -33.78 -63.69
C ILE A 654 -1.49 -33.30 -62.23
N ALA A 655 -2.20 -33.94 -61.30
CA ALA A 655 -2.15 -33.59 -59.88
C ALA A 655 -0.72 -33.69 -59.31
N TRP A 656 0.05 -34.71 -59.73
CA TRP A 656 1.46 -34.86 -59.36
C TRP A 656 2.33 -33.70 -59.89
N GLN A 657 2.17 -33.33 -61.16
CA GLN A 657 2.87 -32.19 -61.76
C GLN A 657 2.62 -30.89 -60.98
N LEU A 658 1.37 -30.66 -60.58
CA LEU A 658 0.97 -29.46 -59.84
C LEU A 658 1.49 -29.47 -58.40
N SER A 659 1.28 -30.56 -57.66
CA SER A 659 1.71 -30.67 -56.26
C SER A 659 3.23 -30.59 -56.13
N LEU A 660 3.99 -31.29 -56.99
CA LEU A 660 5.45 -31.26 -56.91
C LEU A 660 6.00 -29.86 -57.18
N THR A 661 5.42 -29.15 -58.14
CA THR A 661 5.79 -27.76 -58.45
C THR A 661 5.52 -26.83 -57.28
N ASP A 662 4.35 -26.99 -56.65
CA ASP A 662 3.97 -26.22 -55.47
C ASP A 662 4.94 -26.43 -54.30
N ASP A 663 5.28 -27.69 -54.00
CA ASP A 663 6.18 -28.06 -52.92
C ASP A 663 7.61 -27.51 -53.17
N ILE A 664 8.08 -27.57 -54.42
CA ILE A 664 9.39 -27.04 -54.82
C ILE A 664 9.44 -25.51 -54.70
N ILE A 665 8.38 -24.80 -55.12
CA ILE A 665 8.32 -23.34 -55.00
C ILE A 665 8.21 -22.92 -53.54
N TYR A 666 7.38 -23.60 -52.75
CA TYR A 666 7.28 -23.37 -51.31
C TYR A 666 8.63 -23.59 -50.61
N ALA A 667 9.37 -24.65 -50.97
CA ALA A 667 10.71 -24.88 -50.42
C ALA A 667 11.71 -23.77 -50.79
N ALA A 668 11.54 -23.11 -51.94
CA ALA A 668 12.42 -22.05 -52.40
C ALA A 668 12.13 -20.67 -51.75
N CYS A 669 10.87 -20.33 -51.50
CA CYS A 669 10.49 -18.99 -51.05
C CYS A 669 9.52 -18.91 -49.87
N GLY A 670 8.96 -20.03 -49.40
CA GLY A 670 7.97 -20.05 -48.33
C GLY A 670 6.55 -19.68 -48.75
N HIS A 671 6.28 -19.53 -50.06
CA HIS A 671 4.95 -19.22 -50.59
C HIS A 671 4.41 -20.37 -51.44
N HIS A 672 3.16 -20.76 -51.19
CA HIS A 672 2.45 -21.73 -52.02
C HIS A 672 1.88 -21.09 -53.29
N THR A 673 1.75 -21.89 -54.34
CA THR A 673 1.13 -21.56 -55.63
C THR A 673 -0.34 -22.02 -55.75
N ARG A 674 -0.88 -22.73 -54.75
CA ARG A 674 -2.22 -23.39 -54.71
C ARG A 674 -3.41 -22.43 -54.79
N SER A 675 -3.43 -21.61 -55.81
CA SER A 675 -4.51 -20.66 -56.10
C SER A 675 -4.66 -20.48 -57.60
N TYR A 676 -3.54 -20.45 -58.34
CA TYR A 676 -3.56 -20.16 -59.77
C TYR A 676 -2.61 -21.06 -60.55
N PHE A 677 -3.09 -21.56 -61.67
CA PHE A 677 -2.38 -22.46 -62.55
C PHE A 677 -2.54 -22.01 -64.00
N ARG A 678 -1.49 -22.20 -64.79
CA ARG A 678 -1.50 -22.03 -66.24
C ARG A 678 -0.87 -23.24 -66.92
N ALA A 679 -1.59 -23.85 -67.86
CA ALA A 679 -1.08 -25.01 -68.59
C ALA A 679 0.07 -24.64 -69.53
N PRO A 680 1.13 -25.47 -69.62
CA PRO A 680 2.18 -25.34 -70.62
C PRO A 680 1.60 -25.17 -72.03
N TYR A 681 2.21 -24.27 -72.81
CA TYR A 681 1.78 -23.92 -74.18
C TYR A 681 0.32 -23.38 -74.29
N GLY A 682 -0.38 -23.19 -73.17
CA GLY A 682 -1.82 -22.92 -73.15
C GLY A 682 -2.69 -24.11 -73.59
N LEU A 683 -2.13 -25.31 -73.74
CA LEU A 683 -2.84 -26.47 -74.28
C LEU A 683 -3.65 -27.18 -73.19
N ARG A 684 -4.94 -27.38 -73.44
CA ARG A 684 -5.90 -27.91 -72.47
C ARG A 684 -7.14 -28.53 -73.12
N ASN A 685 -7.82 -29.37 -72.37
CA ASN A 685 -9.16 -29.90 -72.64
C ASN A 685 -9.94 -29.97 -71.30
N GLU A 686 -11.20 -30.38 -71.33
CA GLU A 686 -12.06 -30.46 -70.14
C GLU A 686 -11.45 -31.35 -69.03
N ALA A 687 -10.77 -32.45 -69.39
CA ALA A 687 -10.12 -33.31 -68.41
C ALA A 687 -8.94 -32.62 -67.69
N VAL A 688 -8.14 -31.82 -68.41
CA VAL A 688 -7.08 -30.99 -67.81
C VAL A 688 -7.68 -29.92 -66.91
N LEU A 689 -8.78 -29.29 -67.35
CA LEU A 689 -9.45 -28.26 -66.55
C LEU A 689 -9.99 -28.84 -65.24
N GLN A 690 -10.68 -29.98 -65.31
CA GLN A 690 -11.21 -30.65 -64.14
C GLN A 690 -10.10 -31.14 -63.20
N ALA A 691 -9.07 -31.81 -63.72
CA ALA A 691 -7.99 -32.37 -62.89
C ALA A 691 -7.22 -31.29 -62.09
N ALA A 692 -6.99 -30.11 -62.68
CA ALA A 692 -6.34 -29.03 -61.95
C ALA A 692 -7.28 -28.34 -60.95
N ALA A 693 -8.58 -28.24 -61.25
CA ALA A 693 -9.58 -27.72 -60.31
C ALA A 693 -9.77 -28.66 -59.11
N ASP A 694 -9.77 -29.97 -59.33
CA ASP A 694 -9.77 -31.00 -58.29
C ASP A 694 -8.49 -30.92 -57.43
N ALA A 695 -7.37 -30.52 -58.03
CA ALA A 695 -6.11 -30.24 -57.33
C ALA A 695 -6.08 -28.86 -56.64
N GLY A 696 -7.18 -28.09 -56.68
CA GLY A 696 -7.31 -26.82 -55.99
C GLY A 696 -6.76 -25.60 -56.74
N PHE A 697 -6.57 -25.69 -58.06
CA PHE A 697 -6.03 -24.60 -58.86
C PHE A 697 -7.06 -23.97 -59.79
N ARG A 698 -7.12 -22.64 -59.79
CA ARG A 698 -7.90 -21.87 -60.76
C ARG A 698 -7.11 -21.63 -62.05
N HIS A 699 -7.80 -21.80 -63.18
CA HIS A 699 -7.23 -21.70 -64.52
C HIS A 699 -7.03 -20.26 -64.98
N ILE A 700 -5.78 -19.82 -65.10
CA ILE A 700 -5.43 -18.48 -65.56
C ILE A 700 -4.83 -18.54 -66.96
N TYR A 701 -5.57 -18.02 -67.93
CA TYR A 701 -5.11 -17.81 -69.30
C TYR A 701 -4.96 -16.32 -69.56
N TRP A 702 -5.12 -15.89 -70.80
CA TRP A 702 -4.84 -14.51 -71.20
C TRP A 702 -5.86 -13.97 -72.19
N SER A 703 -6.05 -12.66 -72.11
CA SER A 703 -6.83 -11.90 -73.08
C SER A 703 -5.99 -11.47 -74.29
N GLN A 704 -4.66 -11.45 -74.12
CA GLN A 704 -3.68 -11.10 -75.15
C GLN A 704 -2.37 -11.86 -74.94
N ASP A 705 -1.87 -12.48 -76.01
CA ASP A 705 -0.49 -12.99 -76.11
C ASP A 705 0.35 -11.98 -76.89
N THR A 706 1.51 -11.59 -76.37
CA THR A 706 2.44 -10.70 -77.07
C THR A 706 3.18 -11.42 -78.20
N GLY A 707 3.18 -12.76 -78.22
CA GLY A 707 3.85 -13.60 -79.20
C GLY A 707 5.37 -13.53 -79.12
N ASP A 708 5.92 -13.15 -77.96
CA ASP A 708 7.35 -13.07 -77.71
C ASP A 708 8.05 -14.44 -77.85
N ALA A 709 7.43 -15.51 -77.35
CA ALA A 709 7.88 -16.90 -77.58
C ALA A 709 7.83 -17.34 -79.06
N ASN A 710 7.04 -16.65 -79.90
CA ASN A 710 6.93 -16.90 -81.34
C ASN A 710 7.87 -16.00 -82.18
N GLY A 711 8.88 -15.37 -81.55
CA GLY A 711 9.90 -14.58 -82.24
C GLY A 711 9.49 -13.14 -82.56
N ALA A 712 8.50 -12.58 -81.86
CA ALA A 712 8.14 -11.17 -82.02
C ALA A 712 9.31 -10.23 -81.69
N THR A 713 9.47 -9.19 -82.50
CA THR A 713 10.41 -8.09 -82.23
C THR A 713 9.95 -7.26 -81.03
N THR A 714 10.88 -6.54 -80.37
CA THR A 714 10.55 -5.63 -79.25
C THR A 714 9.41 -4.68 -79.58
N GLN A 715 9.39 -4.09 -80.78
CA GLN A 715 8.30 -3.20 -81.18
C GLN A 715 6.96 -3.94 -81.33
N GLN A 716 6.95 -5.15 -81.90
CA GLN A 716 5.73 -5.95 -82.01
C GLN A 716 5.17 -6.36 -80.64
N ILE A 717 6.05 -6.65 -79.67
CA ILE A 717 5.65 -6.93 -78.28
C ILE A 717 4.97 -5.70 -77.67
N ILE A 718 5.58 -4.51 -77.82
CA ILE A 718 5.01 -3.22 -77.37
C ILE A 718 3.64 -2.99 -78.02
N ASP A 719 3.55 -3.09 -79.34
CA ASP A 719 2.32 -2.80 -80.09
C ASP A 719 1.18 -3.75 -79.70
N ARG A 720 1.47 -5.03 -79.50
CA ARG A 720 0.46 -6.04 -79.10
C ARG A 720 0.01 -5.84 -77.66
N ALA A 721 0.93 -5.57 -76.73
CA ALA A 721 0.58 -5.32 -75.33
C ALA A 721 -0.27 -4.05 -75.19
N LEU A 722 0.12 -2.95 -75.87
CA LEU A 722 -0.60 -1.68 -75.81
C LEU A 722 -1.90 -1.70 -76.62
N GLY A 723 -1.98 -2.47 -77.71
CA GLY A 723 -3.19 -2.63 -78.51
C GLY A 723 -4.30 -3.39 -77.78
N ALA A 724 -3.93 -4.22 -76.79
CA ALA A 724 -4.88 -4.99 -75.99
C ALA A 724 -5.29 -4.31 -74.67
N ALA A 725 -4.79 -3.10 -74.40
CA ALA A 725 -5.06 -2.40 -73.15
C ALA A 725 -6.56 -2.13 -72.96
N ARG A 726 -7.16 -2.81 -71.98
CA ARG A 726 -8.54 -2.64 -71.51
C ARG A 726 -8.64 -3.11 -70.05
N ASN A 727 -9.66 -2.65 -69.34
CA ASN A 727 -9.92 -3.07 -67.95
C ASN A 727 -10.02 -4.59 -67.86
N GLY A 728 -9.36 -5.18 -66.86
CA GLY A 728 -9.35 -6.63 -66.64
C GLY A 728 -8.43 -7.40 -67.59
N ALA A 729 -7.65 -6.74 -68.46
CA ALA A 729 -6.79 -7.44 -69.39
C ALA A 729 -5.70 -8.25 -68.66
N ILE A 730 -5.51 -9.49 -69.11
CA ILE A 730 -4.38 -10.34 -68.75
C ILE A 730 -3.49 -10.45 -69.99
N ILE A 731 -2.26 -9.97 -69.88
CA ILE A 731 -1.28 -9.92 -70.97
C ILE A 731 -0.18 -10.96 -70.68
N LEU A 732 -0.02 -11.92 -71.59
CA LEU A 732 1.00 -12.97 -71.52
C LEU A 732 2.30 -12.52 -72.18
N MET A 733 3.40 -12.77 -71.45
CA MET A 733 4.79 -12.63 -71.87
C MET A 733 5.64 -13.74 -71.24
N HIS A 734 6.90 -13.85 -71.64
CA HIS A 734 7.88 -14.80 -71.12
C HIS A 734 9.06 -14.04 -70.49
N CYS A 735 9.41 -14.39 -69.25
CA CYS A 735 10.46 -13.68 -68.52
C CYS A 735 11.90 -14.14 -68.84
N THR A 736 12.05 -14.93 -69.90
CA THR A 736 13.31 -15.57 -70.32
C THR A 736 13.93 -14.92 -71.56
N LEU A 737 13.22 -13.99 -72.22
CA LEU A 737 13.60 -13.41 -73.51
C LEU A 737 14.10 -11.96 -73.39
N SER A 738 15.18 -11.63 -74.10
CA SER A 738 15.75 -10.27 -74.11
C SER A 738 14.89 -9.25 -74.83
N THR A 739 14.08 -9.68 -75.80
CA THR A 739 13.13 -8.81 -76.52
C THR A 739 12.00 -8.35 -75.61
N THR A 740 11.52 -9.24 -74.72
CA THR A 740 10.53 -8.93 -73.67
C THR A 740 11.11 -7.99 -72.62
N GLU A 741 12.33 -8.27 -72.14
CA GLU A 741 13.07 -7.38 -71.23
C GLU A 741 13.21 -5.95 -71.81
N ALA A 742 13.54 -5.82 -73.10
CA ALA A 742 13.67 -4.53 -73.78
C ALA A 742 12.32 -3.81 -74.02
N ALA A 743 11.21 -4.54 -74.16
CA ALA A 743 9.88 -3.96 -74.41
C ALA A 743 9.24 -3.40 -73.12
N LEU A 744 9.57 -4.01 -71.99
CA LEU A 744 8.86 -3.81 -70.73
C LEU A 744 8.82 -2.37 -70.20
N PRO A 745 9.92 -1.56 -70.25
CA PRO A 745 9.87 -0.17 -69.79
C PRO A 745 8.85 0.68 -70.54
N THR A 746 8.77 0.54 -71.86
CA THR A 746 7.80 1.26 -72.70
C THR A 746 6.37 0.81 -72.40
N ILE A 747 6.15 -0.51 -72.27
CA ILE A 747 4.82 -1.04 -71.93
C ILE A 747 4.33 -0.49 -70.59
N ILE A 748 5.17 -0.53 -69.55
CA ILE A 748 4.82 -0.04 -68.20
C ILE A 748 4.48 1.45 -68.25
N SER A 749 5.35 2.26 -68.86
CA SER A 749 5.16 3.71 -68.95
C SER A 749 3.87 4.06 -69.70
N GLU A 750 3.64 3.45 -70.86
CA GLU A 750 2.50 3.77 -71.71
C GLU A 750 1.15 3.29 -71.12
N LEU A 751 1.11 2.12 -70.47
CA LEU A 751 -0.11 1.67 -69.80
C LEU A 751 -0.48 2.59 -68.64
N ARG A 752 0.51 3.03 -67.85
CA ARG A 752 0.30 4.02 -66.78
C ARG A 752 -0.15 5.38 -67.31
N ASN A 753 0.45 5.86 -68.42
CA ASN A 753 0.03 7.10 -69.07
C ASN A 753 -1.43 7.04 -69.57
N ARG A 754 -1.93 5.84 -69.88
CA ARG A 754 -3.33 5.59 -70.24
C ARG A 754 -4.26 5.40 -69.04
N GLY A 755 -3.75 5.54 -67.82
CA GLY A 755 -4.51 5.47 -66.58
C GLY A 755 -4.71 4.06 -66.03
N TYR A 756 -3.98 3.05 -66.54
CA TYR A 756 -4.05 1.69 -66.01
C TYR A 756 -3.12 1.49 -64.82
N GLU A 757 -3.63 0.81 -63.79
CA GLU A 757 -2.81 0.24 -62.73
C GLU A 757 -2.39 -1.19 -63.10
N LEU A 758 -1.13 -1.52 -62.83
CA LEU A 758 -0.57 -2.83 -63.12
C LEU A 758 -0.58 -3.65 -61.84
N VAL A 759 -1.35 -4.75 -61.85
CA VAL A 759 -1.67 -5.54 -60.66
C VAL A 759 -1.39 -7.02 -60.89
N THR A 760 -1.31 -7.79 -59.81
CA THR A 760 -1.25 -9.25 -59.86
C THR A 760 -2.61 -9.86 -60.22
N ILE A 761 -2.64 -11.14 -60.60
CA ILE A 761 -3.89 -11.88 -60.86
C ILE A 761 -4.84 -11.91 -59.65
N PRO A 762 -4.41 -12.20 -58.41
CA PRO A 762 -5.30 -12.14 -57.26
C PRO A 762 -5.98 -10.78 -57.10
N GLU A 763 -5.23 -9.69 -57.27
CA GLU A 763 -5.77 -8.33 -57.20
C GLU A 763 -6.72 -8.04 -58.36
N LEU A 764 -6.36 -8.44 -59.59
CA LEU A 764 -7.20 -8.28 -60.77
C LEU A 764 -8.57 -9.00 -60.63
N LEU A 765 -8.59 -10.10 -59.90
CA LEU A 765 -9.80 -10.90 -59.66
C LEU A 765 -10.55 -10.50 -58.38
N ALA A 766 -10.01 -9.58 -57.59
CA ALA A 766 -10.65 -9.14 -56.36
C ALA A 766 -12.02 -8.49 -56.64
N PRO A 767 -13.04 -8.79 -55.82
CA PRO A 767 -14.32 -8.10 -55.90
C PRO A 767 -14.18 -6.63 -55.50
N GLU A 768 -15.14 -5.81 -55.92
CA GLU A 768 -15.10 -4.36 -55.69
C GLU A 768 -15.13 -3.98 -54.19
N VAL A 769 -15.78 -4.81 -53.38
CA VAL A 769 -15.95 -4.64 -51.94
C VAL A 769 -15.63 -5.97 -51.26
N VAL A 770 -14.72 -5.95 -50.29
CA VAL A 770 -14.50 -7.07 -49.37
C VAL A 770 -15.07 -6.67 -48.02
N THR A 771 -16.13 -7.34 -47.57
CA THR A 771 -16.71 -7.10 -46.25
C THR A 771 -16.02 -7.99 -45.22
N SER A 772 -15.47 -7.37 -44.16
CA SER A 772 -15.07 -8.08 -42.95
C SER A 772 -16.06 -7.77 -41.82
N PRO A 773 -16.00 -8.51 -40.69
CA PRO A 773 -16.76 -8.17 -39.49
C PRO A 773 -16.51 -6.75 -38.95
N GLN A 774 -15.45 -6.07 -39.40
CA GLN A 774 -15.09 -4.70 -39.02
C GLN A 774 -15.53 -3.63 -40.04
N GLY A 775 -16.17 -4.02 -41.16
CA GLY A 775 -16.71 -3.09 -42.16
C GLY A 775 -16.25 -3.35 -43.60
N ILE A 776 -16.49 -2.36 -44.47
CA ILE A 776 -16.06 -2.39 -45.88
C ILE A 776 -14.55 -2.14 -45.95
N ILE A 777 -13.81 -3.14 -46.42
CA ILE A 777 -12.39 -3.02 -46.74
C ILE A 777 -12.27 -2.70 -48.23
N ASN A 778 -11.70 -1.54 -48.54
CA ASN A 778 -11.22 -1.28 -49.90
C ASN A 778 -9.91 -2.08 -50.05
N PRO A 779 -9.81 -3.03 -51.00
CA PRO A 779 -8.60 -3.80 -51.17
C PRO A 779 -7.44 -2.85 -51.51
N GLY A 780 -6.49 -2.74 -50.58
CA GLY A 780 -5.21 -2.07 -50.77
C GLY A 780 -4.11 -3.08 -50.50
N TRP A 781 -3.16 -3.15 -51.44
CA TRP A 781 -1.80 -3.69 -51.37
C TRP A 781 -1.48 -4.68 -50.25
N ASN A 782 -1.19 -5.93 -50.67
CA ASN A 782 -0.81 -7.14 -49.93
C ASN A 782 -1.95 -8.07 -49.49
N LEU A 783 -2.48 -8.82 -50.47
CA LEU A 783 -3.10 -10.13 -50.27
C LEU A 783 -2.09 -11.28 -50.54
N ILE A 784 -0.82 -11.08 -50.21
CA ILE A 784 0.21 -12.12 -50.24
C ILE A 784 0.55 -12.52 -48.81
#